data_AF-A0A1A8GSF2-F1
#
_entry.id   AF-A0A1A8GSF2-F1
#
_cell.length_a   1.000
_cell.length_b   1.000
_cell.length_c   1.000
_cell.angle_alpha   90.00
_cell.angle_beta   90.00
_cell.angle_gamma   90.00
#
_symmetry.space_group_name_H-M   'P 1'
#
loop_
_entity.id
_entity.type
_entity.pdbx_description
1 polymer ?
#
loop_
_entity_poly.entity_id
_entity_poly.type
_entity_poly.pdbx_seq_one_letter_code
_entity_poly.pdbx_strand_id
1 'polypeptide(L)'
;MSKRGAGGRGKGERPDVMATLQAANEDLRAKLTEIQIELQQEKNKVSRLEREKGQELKAEHHRATVVVTELKTKLHEEKLKELAVTRETLLRQHEMELMRVIKIKDGEIQRLNGLVQTMRDGSTDKVRSALMAEMEEARRSWEAERSRFHQEVLEVRGAKKSAEEALVSAQQACQARAAELRSAHHQHQEELNRTKRDCEREIRRLSQEDRETRRFQLKIAELSAVVRKLEDRNALLSEERNELLKRLREAESQFLPLLDKNKRLSRKNEELALALRRLDNKLRFVTQENMEMATMRRPSSLNDLDRSHSTSYHCYSQDEREMEFLRLQVVEQQHIIDDLSKAFETAGYVKNVIERDMLLRYRRQETVRRKRTFRACRVIETFYGYDEEASVDSDGSSPSFHTDRTPDTEPDEVCVREEAELRYRQLTQEYQALQRAYALLAETCGGNYDAEKEIKTREQLLNEISRFQSKVADLESALKQQGLDVKWVEEKQALYQRNQELVEKLRQMESEELRLMTDIQDIKDQNELLEFRILELEERERRSPGINFQHLHFPEGYSPLQIYCDAEGVTDIVICELMKKLDILGDNANLSNEEQVVVIHARTVLTLAEKWLESIEVTKSSLKQKMMDIENEKDLFRKQKGYLDEELDFRKQSMDQAHKRILELEAMLFEALQQEEDSRLMGFKIREGRLSETLTEEEKEELRRAMDQWKRTVMCELRERDAQILRERMELLQLTQQRNKELEEFIEAQKRQIKELEEKFLFLFLFFSLAFILWS
;
A
#
# COMPACT_ATOMS: atom_id res chain seq x y z
N MET A 1 -77.58 32.08 -56.58
CA MET A 1 -78.66 31.41 -55.82
C MET A 1 -78.04 30.19 -55.18
N SER A 2 -78.09 29.84 -53.89
CA SER A 2 -78.81 30.22 -52.66
C SER A 2 -77.89 29.77 -51.48
N LYS A 3 -77.54 30.59 -50.46
CA LYS A 3 -78.18 30.69 -49.11
C LYS A 3 -78.65 29.32 -48.58
N ARG A 4 -78.31 28.78 -47.39
CA ARG A 4 -77.96 29.19 -45.99
C ARG A 4 -77.22 27.97 -45.35
N GLY A 5 -76.51 27.94 -44.21
CA GLY A 5 -76.45 28.77 -43.01
C GLY A 5 -76.74 27.91 -41.75
N ALA A 6 -75.92 28.08 -40.69
CA ALA A 6 -75.97 27.54 -39.31
C ALA A 6 -75.44 26.10 -39.10
N GLY A 7 -74.62 25.75 -38.11
CA GLY A 7 -74.12 26.43 -36.90
C GLY A 7 -73.90 25.35 -35.82
N GLY A 8 -72.73 25.29 -35.18
CA GLY A 8 -72.48 24.32 -34.10
C GLY A 8 -71.06 24.37 -33.52
N ARG A 9 -70.93 24.94 -32.32
CA ARG A 9 -69.72 24.94 -31.48
C ARG A 9 -69.33 23.52 -31.07
N GLY A 10 -68.03 23.24 -30.94
CA GLY A 10 -67.55 22.23 -29.99
C GLY A 10 -66.21 21.57 -30.32
N LYS A 11 -65.14 22.02 -29.65
CA LYS A 11 -63.93 21.28 -29.22
C LYS A 11 -63.14 20.48 -30.28
N GLY A 12 -61.88 20.90 -30.52
CA GLY A 12 -60.85 19.96 -30.96
C GLY A 12 -59.65 20.53 -31.73
N GLU A 13 -58.93 21.54 -31.24
CA GLU A 13 -57.54 21.78 -31.66
C GLU A 13 -56.64 20.69 -31.03
N ARG A 14 -56.70 19.47 -31.57
CA ARG A 14 -55.80 18.35 -31.28
C ARG A 14 -55.41 17.46 -32.47
N PRO A 15 -56.00 17.52 -33.70
CA PRO A 15 -55.60 16.59 -34.76
C PRO A 15 -54.27 16.96 -35.43
N ASP A 16 -53.93 18.25 -35.60
CA ASP A 16 -52.68 18.65 -36.27
C ASP A 16 -51.42 18.30 -35.46
N VAL A 17 -51.45 18.57 -34.14
CA VAL A 17 -50.31 18.23 -33.25
C VAL A 17 -50.08 16.72 -33.19
N MET A 18 -51.17 15.94 -33.17
CA MET A 18 -51.10 14.47 -33.15
C MET A 18 -50.55 13.91 -34.47
N ALA A 19 -50.91 14.49 -35.61
CA ALA A 19 -50.37 14.12 -36.91
C ALA A 19 -48.87 14.45 -37.03
N THR A 20 -48.43 15.62 -36.56
CA THR A 20 -46.99 15.95 -36.52
C THR A 20 -46.19 15.06 -35.57
N LEU A 21 -46.76 14.65 -34.44
CA LEU A 21 -46.11 13.71 -33.52
C LEU A 21 -46.03 12.28 -34.09
N GLN A 22 -47.01 11.88 -34.90
CA GLN A 22 -46.95 10.61 -35.64
C GLN A 22 -45.88 10.64 -36.72
N ALA A 23 -45.80 11.71 -37.52
CA ALA A 23 -44.74 11.89 -38.52
C ALA A 23 -43.34 11.90 -37.89
N ALA A 24 -43.15 12.62 -36.77
CA ALA A 24 -41.88 12.61 -36.04
C ALA A 24 -41.53 11.22 -35.48
N ASN A 25 -42.51 10.44 -35.04
CA ASN A 25 -42.30 9.06 -34.61
C ASN A 25 -41.92 8.13 -35.78
N GLU A 26 -42.52 8.32 -36.96
CA GLU A 26 -42.19 7.57 -38.16
C GLU A 26 -40.76 7.89 -38.64
N ASP A 27 -40.36 9.16 -38.60
CA ASP A 27 -38.98 9.60 -38.88
C ASP A 27 -37.97 9.02 -37.89
N LEU A 28 -38.30 8.99 -36.59
CA LEU A 28 -37.44 8.36 -35.58
C LEU A 28 -37.31 6.85 -35.78
N ARG A 29 -38.39 6.17 -36.19
CA ARG A 29 -38.34 4.74 -36.54
C ARG A 29 -37.52 4.48 -37.80
N ALA A 30 -37.61 5.36 -38.81
CA ALA A 30 -36.80 5.28 -40.02
C ALA A 30 -35.30 5.44 -39.69
N LYS A 31 -34.94 6.46 -38.90
CA LYS A 31 -33.57 6.67 -38.42
C LYS A 31 -33.04 5.51 -37.58
N LEU A 32 -33.87 4.95 -36.69
CA LEU A 32 -33.48 3.77 -35.91
C LEU A 32 -33.17 2.58 -36.81
N THR A 33 -33.95 2.38 -37.88
CA THR A 33 -33.74 1.31 -38.85
C THR A 33 -32.47 1.54 -39.66
N GLU A 34 -32.19 2.78 -40.06
CA GLU A 34 -30.96 3.17 -40.76
C GLU A 34 -29.72 2.91 -39.90
N ILE A 35 -29.74 3.35 -38.63
CA ILE A 35 -28.67 3.08 -37.66
C ILE A 35 -28.47 1.57 -37.43
N GLN A 36 -29.56 0.79 -37.39
CA GLN A 36 -29.47 -0.67 -37.28
C GLN A 36 -28.81 -1.32 -38.51
N ILE A 37 -29.09 -0.81 -39.71
CA ILE A 37 -28.47 -1.26 -40.95
C ILE A 37 -26.98 -0.90 -40.96
N GLU A 38 -26.62 0.33 -40.61
CA GLU A 38 -25.22 0.79 -40.53
C GLU A 38 -24.43 -0.03 -39.51
N LEU A 39 -24.99 -0.27 -38.32
CA LEU A 39 -24.37 -1.11 -37.30
C LEU A 39 -24.14 -2.54 -37.82
N GLN A 40 -25.09 -3.09 -38.59
CA GLN A 40 -24.93 -4.42 -39.17
C GLN A 40 -23.87 -4.45 -40.27
N GLN A 41 -23.75 -3.38 -41.07
CA GLN A 41 -22.69 -3.24 -42.07
C GLN A 41 -21.31 -3.13 -41.41
N GLU A 42 -21.17 -2.33 -40.35
CA GLU A 42 -19.91 -2.20 -39.61
C GLU A 42 -19.51 -3.50 -38.91
N LYS A 43 -20.46 -4.24 -38.32
CA LYS A 43 -20.21 -5.60 -37.81
C LYS A 43 -19.67 -6.54 -38.88
N ASN A 44 -20.23 -6.48 -40.09
CA ASN A 44 -19.75 -7.31 -41.20
C ASN A 44 -18.35 -6.89 -41.67
N LYS A 45 -18.02 -5.60 -41.63
CA LYS A 45 -16.70 -5.06 -41.99
C LYS A 45 -15.63 -5.45 -40.98
N VAL A 46 -15.92 -5.33 -39.69
CA VAL A 46 -15.05 -5.81 -38.59
C VAL A 46 -14.79 -7.30 -38.75
N SER A 47 -15.83 -8.10 -38.99
CA SER A 47 -15.67 -9.55 -39.19
C SER A 47 -14.80 -9.89 -40.41
N ARG A 48 -14.80 -9.09 -41.48
CA ARG A 48 -13.89 -9.28 -42.62
C ARG A 48 -12.45 -8.93 -42.26
N LEU A 49 -12.24 -7.79 -41.62
CA LEU A 49 -10.90 -7.36 -41.18
C LEU A 49 -10.27 -8.34 -40.19
N GLU A 50 -11.06 -8.94 -39.29
CA GLU A 50 -10.60 -9.99 -38.38
C GLU A 50 -10.13 -11.25 -39.13
N ARG A 51 -10.85 -11.64 -40.20
CA ARG A 51 -10.43 -12.77 -41.06
C ARG A 51 -9.17 -12.45 -41.85
N GLU A 52 -9.07 -11.25 -42.41
CA GLU A 52 -7.89 -10.78 -43.16
C GLU A 52 -6.65 -10.72 -42.25
N LYS A 53 -6.78 -10.10 -41.07
CA LYS A 53 -5.71 -10.05 -40.07
C LYS A 53 -5.30 -11.46 -39.59
N GLY A 54 -6.26 -12.36 -39.42
CA GLY A 54 -5.99 -13.76 -39.10
C GLY A 54 -5.25 -14.52 -40.21
N GLN A 55 -5.47 -14.16 -41.47
CA GLN A 55 -4.72 -14.72 -42.61
C GLN A 55 -3.31 -14.13 -42.71
N GLU A 56 -3.15 -12.82 -42.47
CA GLU A 56 -1.84 -12.16 -42.43
C GLU A 56 -0.94 -12.73 -41.34
N LEU A 57 -1.48 -12.95 -40.13
CA LEU A 57 -0.72 -13.55 -39.03
C LEU A 57 -0.25 -14.98 -39.37
N LYS A 58 -1.10 -15.77 -40.04
CA LYS A 58 -0.72 -17.11 -40.53
C LYS A 58 0.35 -17.05 -41.61
N ALA A 59 0.26 -16.09 -42.54
CA ALA A 59 1.27 -15.91 -43.58
C ALA A 59 2.62 -15.45 -42.98
N GLU A 60 2.59 -14.58 -41.98
CA GLU A 60 3.77 -14.12 -41.26
C GLU A 60 4.44 -15.25 -40.45
N HIS A 61 3.65 -16.06 -39.75
CA HIS A 61 4.16 -17.25 -39.08
C HIS A 61 4.79 -18.23 -40.08
N HIS A 62 4.18 -18.44 -41.25
CA HIS A 62 4.76 -19.31 -42.27
C HIS A 62 6.10 -18.75 -42.80
N ARG A 63 6.18 -17.43 -43.05
CA ARG A 63 7.43 -16.76 -43.46
C ARG A 63 8.52 -16.92 -42.39
N ALA A 64 8.19 -16.72 -41.11
CA ALA A 64 9.14 -16.90 -40.01
C ALA A 64 9.66 -18.34 -39.94
N THR A 65 8.77 -19.34 -40.08
CA THR A 65 9.16 -20.75 -40.13
C THR A 65 10.12 -21.04 -41.29
N VAL A 66 9.85 -20.51 -42.49
CA VAL A 66 10.71 -20.70 -43.68
C VAL A 66 12.10 -20.11 -43.44
N VAL A 67 12.20 -18.88 -42.93
CA VAL A 67 13.50 -18.24 -42.63
C VAL A 67 14.29 -19.04 -41.60
N VAL A 68 13.64 -19.53 -40.54
CA VAL A 68 14.30 -20.39 -39.54
C VAL A 68 14.80 -21.69 -40.16
N THR A 69 14.03 -22.31 -41.05
CA THR A 69 14.48 -23.52 -41.75
C THR A 69 15.65 -23.25 -42.68
N GLU A 70 15.65 -22.14 -43.42
CA GLU A 70 16.76 -21.73 -44.29
C GLU A 70 18.04 -21.40 -43.52
N LEU A 71 17.93 -20.77 -42.35
CA LEU A 71 19.09 -20.51 -41.50
C LEU A 71 19.68 -21.80 -40.93
N LYS A 72 18.82 -22.76 -40.54
CA LYS A 72 19.28 -24.09 -40.09
C LYS A 72 19.99 -24.86 -41.19
N THR A 73 19.50 -24.83 -42.43
CA THR A 73 20.16 -25.51 -43.55
C THR A 73 21.48 -24.85 -43.91
N LYS A 74 21.54 -23.51 -43.95
CA LYS A 74 22.79 -22.76 -44.18
C LYS A 74 23.85 -23.07 -43.13
N LEU A 75 23.47 -23.07 -41.85
CA LEU A 75 24.40 -23.43 -40.76
C LEU A 75 24.92 -24.86 -40.91
N HIS A 76 24.06 -25.81 -41.30
CA HIS A 76 24.46 -27.19 -41.55
C HIS A 76 25.45 -27.29 -42.74
N GLU A 77 25.19 -26.59 -43.83
CA GLU A 77 26.10 -26.53 -44.99
C GLU A 77 27.46 -25.92 -44.63
N GLU A 78 27.49 -24.85 -43.83
CA GLU A 78 28.74 -24.24 -43.36
C GLU A 78 29.54 -25.21 -42.49
N LYS A 79 28.88 -25.94 -41.58
CA LYS A 79 29.54 -26.95 -40.74
C LYS A 79 30.11 -28.11 -41.57
N LEU A 80 29.41 -28.54 -42.62
CA LEU A 80 29.92 -29.54 -43.55
C LEU A 80 31.13 -29.03 -44.34
N LYS A 81 31.14 -27.76 -44.74
CA LYS A 81 32.30 -27.13 -45.41
C LYS A 81 33.51 -27.03 -44.48
N GLU A 82 33.32 -26.60 -43.24
CA GLU A 82 34.39 -26.58 -42.22
C GLU A 82 34.98 -27.98 -41.96
N LEU A 83 34.13 -29.00 -41.87
CA LEU A 83 34.55 -30.39 -41.74
C LEU A 83 35.32 -30.90 -42.98
N ALA A 84 34.90 -30.50 -44.18
CA ALA A 84 35.62 -30.86 -45.41
C ALA A 84 37.02 -30.22 -45.47
N VAL A 85 37.13 -28.93 -45.13
CA VAL A 85 38.40 -28.19 -45.11
C VAL A 85 39.37 -28.77 -44.08
N THR A 86 38.88 -29.09 -42.87
CA THR A 86 39.72 -29.71 -41.83
C THR A 86 40.20 -31.09 -42.25
N ARG A 87 39.32 -31.91 -42.86
CA ARG A 87 39.70 -33.22 -43.41
C ARG A 87 40.75 -33.11 -44.52
N GLU A 88 40.59 -32.19 -45.46
CA GLU A 88 41.55 -31.97 -46.55
C GLU A 88 42.92 -31.50 -46.03
N THR A 89 42.91 -30.64 -45.00
CA THR A 89 44.14 -30.17 -44.35
C THR A 89 44.91 -31.31 -43.69
N LEU A 90 44.21 -32.20 -42.97
CA LEU A 90 44.80 -33.39 -42.36
C LEU A 90 45.35 -34.37 -43.42
N LEU A 91 44.64 -34.55 -44.53
CA LEU A 91 45.12 -35.40 -45.63
C LEU A 91 46.39 -34.83 -46.26
N ARG A 92 46.45 -33.52 -46.52
CA ARG A 92 47.68 -32.87 -47.01
C ARG A 92 48.83 -33.00 -46.02
N GLN A 93 48.58 -32.86 -44.72
CA GLN A 93 49.59 -33.08 -43.68
C GLN A 93 50.14 -34.51 -43.71
N HIS A 94 49.25 -35.50 -43.86
CA HIS A 94 49.64 -36.90 -43.97
C HIS A 94 50.47 -37.17 -45.25
N GLU A 95 50.07 -36.63 -46.40
CA GLU A 95 50.82 -36.76 -47.66
C GLU A 95 52.22 -36.11 -47.57
N MET A 96 52.32 -34.93 -46.95
CA MET A 96 53.60 -34.27 -46.71
C MET A 96 54.52 -35.11 -45.81
N GLU A 97 53.98 -35.75 -44.78
CA GLU A 97 54.75 -36.65 -43.91
C GLU A 97 55.23 -37.89 -44.67
N LEU A 98 54.35 -38.50 -45.47
CA LEU A 98 54.69 -39.63 -46.34
C LEU A 98 55.84 -39.28 -47.29
N MET A 99 55.78 -38.13 -47.96
CA MET A 99 56.85 -37.67 -48.84
C MET A 99 58.15 -37.40 -48.09
N ARG A 100 58.08 -36.88 -46.85
CA ARG A 100 59.26 -36.70 -46.01
C ARG A 100 59.90 -38.05 -45.66
N VAL A 101 59.08 -39.04 -45.28
CA VAL A 101 59.54 -40.40 -44.97
C VAL A 101 60.14 -41.07 -46.19
N ILE A 102 59.50 -41.00 -47.36
CA ILE A 102 60.03 -41.53 -48.63
C ILE A 102 61.39 -40.91 -48.94
N LYS A 103 61.52 -39.58 -48.83
CA LYS A 103 62.79 -38.90 -49.10
C LYS A 103 63.92 -39.32 -48.15
N ILE A 104 63.61 -39.55 -46.87
CA ILE A 104 64.57 -40.08 -45.90
C ILE A 104 64.98 -41.51 -46.29
N LYS A 105 64.02 -42.36 -46.66
CA LYS A 105 64.28 -43.74 -47.08
C LYS A 105 65.08 -43.82 -48.38
N ASP A 106 64.79 -42.98 -49.37
CA ASP A 106 65.55 -42.91 -50.62
C ASP A 106 66.98 -42.43 -50.39
N GLY A 107 67.17 -41.45 -49.51
CA GLY A 107 68.51 -41.02 -49.09
C GLY A 107 69.31 -42.15 -48.44
N GLU A 108 68.66 -42.94 -47.58
CA GLU A 108 69.28 -44.10 -46.94
C GLU A 108 69.59 -45.22 -47.94
N ILE A 109 68.71 -45.48 -48.91
CA ILE A 109 68.95 -46.43 -50.00
C ILE A 109 70.15 -45.99 -50.85
N GLN A 110 70.25 -44.70 -51.19
CA GLN A 110 71.38 -44.17 -51.95
C GLN A 110 72.69 -44.30 -51.16
N ARG A 111 72.66 -43.99 -49.85
CA ARG A 111 73.82 -44.13 -48.95
C ARG A 111 74.28 -45.59 -48.85
N LEU A 112 73.35 -46.52 -48.61
CA LEU A 112 73.63 -47.96 -48.55
C LEU A 112 74.17 -48.49 -49.89
N ASN A 113 73.59 -48.08 -51.01
CA ASN A 113 74.11 -48.44 -52.34
C ASN A 113 75.52 -47.89 -52.58
N GLY A 114 75.79 -46.65 -52.15
CA GLY A 114 77.13 -46.06 -52.17
C GLY A 114 78.12 -46.88 -51.35
N LEU A 115 77.72 -47.31 -50.14
CA LEU A 115 78.53 -48.17 -49.29
C LEU A 115 78.83 -49.51 -49.95
N VAL A 116 77.81 -50.16 -50.51
CA VAL A 116 77.94 -51.44 -51.24
C VAL A 116 78.88 -51.30 -52.45
N GLN A 117 78.78 -50.22 -53.22
CA GLN A 117 79.67 -49.95 -54.34
C GLN A 117 81.12 -49.73 -53.87
N THR A 118 81.31 -49.01 -52.77
CA THR A 118 82.63 -48.79 -52.16
C THR A 118 83.23 -50.10 -51.63
N MET A 119 82.40 -51.02 -51.10
CA MET A 119 82.82 -52.36 -50.70
C MET A 119 83.19 -53.25 -51.89
N ARG A 120 82.58 -53.02 -53.05
CA ARG A 120 82.80 -53.77 -54.29
C ARG A 120 84.10 -53.34 -55.01
N ASP A 121 84.41 -52.05 -54.99
CA ASP A 121 85.51 -51.45 -55.76
C ASP A 121 86.73 -51.03 -54.89
N GLY A 122 86.61 -51.04 -53.56
CA GLY A 122 87.63 -50.56 -52.62
C GLY A 122 88.60 -51.63 -52.12
N SER A 123 89.85 -51.24 -51.83
CA SER A 123 90.78 -52.10 -51.08
C SER A 123 90.26 -52.33 -49.66
N THR A 124 90.59 -53.49 -49.08
CA THR A 124 90.07 -53.97 -47.79
C THR A 124 90.19 -52.94 -46.65
N ASP A 125 91.24 -52.11 -46.66
CA ASP A 125 91.45 -51.06 -45.65
C ASP A 125 90.53 -49.84 -45.83
N LYS A 126 90.20 -49.44 -47.08
CA LYS A 126 89.24 -48.37 -47.34
C LYS A 126 87.82 -48.76 -46.95
N VAL A 127 87.46 -50.03 -47.20
CA VAL A 127 86.17 -50.60 -46.80
C VAL A 127 86.03 -50.61 -45.28
N ARG A 128 87.06 -51.05 -44.56
CA ARG A 128 87.06 -51.07 -43.09
C ARG A 128 86.97 -49.66 -42.50
N SER A 129 87.67 -48.68 -43.08
CA SER A 129 87.59 -47.28 -42.63
C SER A 129 86.23 -46.64 -42.89
N ALA A 130 85.61 -46.91 -44.05
CA ALA A 130 84.27 -46.39 -44.38
C ALA A 130 83.18 -46.98 -43.46
N LEU A 131 83.26 -48.28 -43.15
CA LEU A 131 82.32 -48.92 -42.24
C LEU A 131 82.43 -48.37 -40.81
N MET A 132 83.64 -48.08 -40.35
CA MET A 132 83.86 -47.50 -39.02
C MET A 132 83.37 -46.05 -38.93
N ALA A 133 83.58 -45.25 -39.97
CA ALA A 133 83.06 -43.87 -40.03
C ALA A 133 81.53 -43.84 -40.00
N GLU A 134 80.88 -44.73 -40.76
CA GLU A 134 79.42 -44.90 -40.77
C GLU A 134 78.85 -45.41 -39.45
N MET A 135 79.54 -46.34 -38.79
CA MET A 135 79.16 -46.79 -37.46
C MET A 135 79.20 -45.63 -36.45
N GLU A 136 80.21 -44.75 -36.52
CA GLU A 136 80.27 -43.57 -35.68
C GLU A 136 79.21 -42.52 -36.02
N GLU A 137 78.93 -42.28 -37.31
CA GLU A 137 77.89 -41.35 -37.76
C GLU A 137 76.50 -41.80 -37.28
N ALA A 138 76.18 -43.09 -37.43
CA ALA A 138 74.93 -43.68 -36.96
C ALA A 138 74.80 -43.67 -35.44
N ARG A 139 75.93 -43.82 -34.72
CA ARG A 139 75.94 -43.67 -33.26
C ARG A 139 75.66 -42.23 -32.83
N ARG A 140 76.28 -41.24 -33.47
CA ARG A 140 76.05 -39.82 -33.18
C ARG A 140 74.61 -39.41 -33.51
N SER A 141 74.03 -39.87 -34.61
CA SER A 141 72.63 -39.57 -34.96
C SER A 141 71.64 -40.19 -33.96
N TRP A 142 71.87 -41.44 -33.54
CA TRP A 142 71.08 -42.09 -32.51
C TRP A 142 71.20 -41.39 -31.14
N GLU A 143 72.39 -40.96 -30.74
CA GLU A 143 72.61 -40.19 -29.51
C GLU A 143 71.90 -38.81 -29.55
N ALA A 144 71.84 -38.18 -30.72
CA ALA A 144 71.11 -36.92 -30.94
C ALA A 144 69.59 -37.10 -30.87
N GLU A 145 69.03 -38.12 -31.53
CA GLU A 145 67.60 -38.45 -31.43
C GLU A 145 67.21 -38.85 -30.01
N ARG A 146 68.03 -39.66 -29.33
CA ARG A 146 67.79 -40.04 -27.94
C ARG A 146 67.72 -38.81 -27.03
N SER A 147 68.63 -37.85 -27.22
CA SER A 147 68.64 -36.59 -26.46
C SER A 147 67.38 -35.75 -26.75
N ARG A 148 66.98 -35.66 -28.02
CA ARG A 148 65.78 -34.93 -28.43
C ARG A 148 64.50 -35.54 -27.86
N PHE A 149 64.32 -36.86 -27.95
CA PHE A 149 63.17 -37.53 -27.34
C PHE A 149 63.16 -37.40 -25.82
N HIS A 150 64.32 -37.40 -25.17
CA HIS A 150 64.40 -37.16 -23.73
C HIS A 150 63.92 -35.75 -23.37
N GLN A 151 64.24 -34.76 -24.19
CA GLN A 151 63.79 -33.39 -24.02
C GLN A 151 62.28 -33.23 -24.28
N GLU A 152 61.75 -33.84 -25.34
CA GLU A 152 60.29 -33.86 -25.61
C GLU A 152 59.50 -34.51 -24.47
N VAL A 153 60.01 -35.60 -23.87
CA VAL A 153 59.38 -36.24 -22.70
C VAL A 153 59.35 -35.31 -21.49
N LEU A 154 60.40 -34.52 -21.27
CA LEU A 154 60.45 -33.54 -20.18
C LEU A 154 59.47 -32.39 -20.41
N GLU A 155 59.38 -31.89 -21.65
CA GLU A 155 58.43 -30.83 -22.03
C GLU A 155 56.98 -31.29 -21.88
N VAL A 156 56.66 -32.50 -22.36
CA VAL A 156 55.31 -33.09 -22.21
C VAL A 156 54.96 -33.31 -20.74
N ARG A 157 55.92 -33.73 -19.89
CA ARG A 157 55.69 -33.81 -18.43
C ARG A 157 55.42 -32.44 -17.80
N GLY A 158 56.16 -31.41 -18.21
CA GLY A 158 55.95 -30.04 -17.75
C GLY A 158 54.57 -29.51 -18.14
N ALA A 159 54.18 -29.68 -19.40
CA ALA A 159 52.87 -29.30 -19.92
C ALA A 159 51.73 -30.06 -19.21
N LYS A 160 51.89 -31.37 -18.99
CA LYS A 160 50.94 -32.18 -18.22
C LYS A 160 50.75 -31.63 -16.81
N LYS A 161 51.84 -31.33 -16.09
CA LYS A 161 51.77 -30.81 -14.72
C LYS A 161 51.06 -29.46 -14.66
N SER A 162 51.37 -28.56 -15.60
CA SER A 162 50.69 -27.26 -15.71
C SER A 162 49.19 -27.41 -16.01
N ALA A 163 48.81 -28.36 -16.88
CA ALA A 163 47.41 -28.66 -17.16
C ALA A 163 46.67 -29.27 -15.95
N GLU A 164 47.32 -30.12 -15.16
CA GLU A 164 46.78 -30.68 -13.92
C GLU A 164 46.56 -29.58 -12.86
N GLU A 165 47.51 -28.65 -12.70
CA GLU A 165 47.38 -27.50 -11.79
C GLU A 165 46.23 -26.56 -12.22
N ALA A 166 46.08 -26.31 -13.52
CA ALA A 166 44.97 -25.52 -14.07
C ALA A 166 43.61 -26.21 -13.84
N LEU A 167 43.53 -27.54 -13.97
CA LEU A 167 42.32 -28.30 -13.70
C LEU A 167 41.90 -28.22 -12.23
N VAL A 168 42.86 -28.35 -11.30
CA VAL A 168 42.60 -28.24 -9.87
C VAL A 168 42.09 -26.83 -9.51
N SER A 169 42.72 -25.79 -10.07
CA SER A 169 42.27 -24.41 -9.88
C SER A 169 40.83 -24.18 -10.41
N ALA A 170 40.52 -24.72 -11.60
CA ALA A 170 39.18 -24.65 -12.17
C ALA A 170 38.13 -25.40 -11.32
N GLN A 171 38.49 -26.57 -10.76
CA GLN A 171 37.61 -27.31 -9.85
C GLN A 171 37.33 -26.53 -8.55
N GLN A 172 38.34 -25.90 -7.97
CA GLN A 172 38.18 -25.06 -6.78
C GLN A 172 37.27 -23.85 -7.06
N ALA A 173 37.46 -23.18 -8.20
CA ALA A 173 36.61 -22.07 -8.62
C ALA A 173 35.13 -22.51 -8.84
N CYS A 174 34.91 -23.69 -9.44
CA CYS A 174 33.58 -24.26 -9.59
C CYS A 174 32.94 -24.61 -8.24
N GLN A 175 33.71 -25.17 -7.30
CA GLN A 175 33.23 -25.46 -5.94
C GLN A 175 32.86 -24.18 -5.17
N ALA A 176 33.69 -23.13 -5.27
CA ALA A 176 33.41 -21.83 -4.66
C ALA A 176 32.12 -21.22 -5.22
N ARG A 177 31.96 -21.18 -6.56
CA ARG A 177 30.72 -20.71 -7.19
C ARG A 177 29.49 -21.53 -6.79
N ALA A 178 29.62 -22.84 -6.65
CA ALA A 178 28.52 -23.69 -6.19
C ALA A 178 28.15 -23.39 -4.72
N ALA A 179 29.12 -23.05 -3.86
CA ALA A 179 28.88 -22.64 -2.49
C ALA A 179 28.20 -21.27 -2.42
N GLU A 180 28.65 -20.30 -3.23
CA GLU A 180 28.02 -18.97 -3.38
C GLU A 180 26.57 -19.09 -3.84
N LEU A 181 26.29 -19.91 -4.87
CA LEU A 181 24.93 -20.16 -5.36
C LEU A 181 24.02 -20.76 -4.27
N ARG A 182 24.54 -21.71 -3.47
CA ARG A 182 23.78 -22.26 -2.33
C ARG A 182 23.51 -21.21 -1.25
N SER A 183 24.48 -20.36 -0.96
CA SER A 183 24.34 -19.27 0.01
C SER A 183 23.33 -18.22 -0.46
N ALA A 184 23.40 -17.80 -1.73
CA ALA A 184 22.45 -16.87 -2.34
C ALA A 184 21.03 -17.44 -2.37
N HIS A 185 20.86 -18.73 -2.70
CA HIS A 185 19.56 -19.38 -2.63
C HIS A 185 19.00 -19.39 -1.20
N HIS A 186 19.84 -19.65 -0.20
CA HIS A 186 19.44 -19.61 1.20
C HIS A 186 19.01 -18.19 1.63
N GLN A 187 19.78 -17.17 1.26
CA GLN A 187 19.45 -15.77 1.54
C GLN A 187 18.13 -15.35 0.89
N HIS A 188 17.92 -15.67 -0.39
CA HIS A 188 16.65 -15.39 -1.06
C HIS A 188 15.48 -16.14 -0.42
N GLN A 189 15.69 -17.38 0.03
CA GLN A 189 14.66 -18.13 0.75
C GLN A 189 14.30 -17.46 2.09
N GLU A 190 15.27 -16.90 2.81
CA GLU A 190 15.02 -16.11 4.02
C GLU A 190 14.29 -14.80 3.73
N GLU A 191 14.70 -14.06 2.69
CA GLU A 191 14.02 -12.83 2.25
C GLU A 191 12.57 -13.10 1.88
N LEU A 192 12.31 -14.14 1.11
CA LEU A 192 10.95 -14.53 0.71
C LEU A 192 10.09 -14.88 1.94
N ASN A 193 10.68 -15.55 2.92
CA ASN A 193 10.03 -15.81 4.20
C ASN A 193 9.80 -14.54 5.04
N ARG A 194 10.72 -13.56 5.02
CA ARG A 194 10.54 -12.25 5.67
C ARG A 194 9.38 -11.50 5.02
N THR A 195 9.42 -11.33 3.70
CA THR A 195 8.37 -10.68 2.91
C THR A 195 7.00 -11.31 3.14
N LYS A 196 6.93 -12.65 3.20
CA LYS A 196 5.68 -13.35 3.53
C LYS A 196 5.13 -12.94 4.91
N ARG A 197 5.98 -12.87 5.94
CA ARG A 197 5.58 -12.45 7.28
C ARG A 197 5.17 -10.97 7.33
N ASP A 198 5.85 -10.11 6.56
CA ASP A 198 5.49 -8.69 6.42
C ASP A 198 4.10 -8.55 5.78
N CYS A 199 3.85 -9.23 4.67
CA CYS A 199 2.54 -9.26 4.02
C CYS A 199 1.43 -9.78 4.95
N GLU A 200 1.69 -10.85 5.71
CA GLU A 200 0.73 -11.38 6.68
C GLU A 200 0.44 -10.40 7.84
N ARG A 201 1.44 -9.60 8.25
CA ARG A 201 1.24 -8.53 9.25
C ARG A 201 0.40 -7.40 8.66
N GLU A 202 0.67 -7.01 7.44
CA GLU A 202 -0.06 -5.93 6.78
C GLU A 202 -1.52 -6.30 6.51
N ILE A 203 -1.79 -7.55 6.07
CA ILE A 203 -3.16 -8.06 5.93
C ILE A 203 -3.92 -7.99 7.26
N ARG A 204 -3.27 -8.33 8.38
CA ARG A 204 -3.89 -8.22 9.71
C ARG A 204 -4.18 -6.78 10.10
N ARG A 205 -3.26 -5.85 9.79
CA ARG A 205 -3.43 -4.41 10.03
C ARG A 205 -4.60 -3.85 9.24
N LEU A 206 -4.64 -4.10 7.93
CA LEU A 206 -5.73 -3.68 7.04
C LEU A 206 -7.08 -4.28 7.46
N SER A 207 -7.10 -5.54 7.91
CA SER A 207 -8.33 -6.17 8.42
C SER A 207 -8.84 -5.52 9.71
N GLN A 208 -7.94 -5.04 10.56
CA GLN A 208 -8.30 -4.30 11.77
C GLN A 208 -8.87 -2.91 11.42
N GLU A 209 -8.23 -2.20 10.49
CA GLU A 209 -8.69 -0.90 9.98
C GLU A 209 -10.08 -1.01 9.30
N ASP A 210 -10.34 -2.05 8.51
CA ASP A 210 -11.67 -2.28 7.92
C ASP A 210 -12.75 -2.47 9.00
N ARG A 211 -12.44 -3.19 10.08
CA ARG A 211 -13.37 -3.34 11.21
C ARG A 211 -13.63 -2.03 11.95
N GLU A 212 -12.63 -1.16 12.04
CA GLU A 212 -12.79 0.17 12.65
C GLU A 212 -13.61 1.08 11.75
N THR A 213 -13.33 1.09 10.44
CA THR A 213 -14.10 1.80 9.43
C THR A 213 -15.57 1.38 9.46
N ARG A 214 -15.86 0.08 9.51
CA ARG A 214 -17.25 -0.43 9.65
C ARG A 214 -17.93 0.02 10.94
N ARG A 215 -17.18 0.10 12.05
CA ARG A 215 -17.72 0.64 13.32
C ARG A 215 -18.03 2.12 13.21
N PHE A 216 -17.17 2.91 12.57
CA PHE A 216 -17.44 4.33 12.30
C PHE A 216 -18.65 4.52 11.38
N GLN A 217 -18.76 3.74 10.30
CA GLN A 217 -19.92 3.78 9.40
C GLN A 217 -21.23 3.47 10.13
N LEU A 218 -21.24 2.45 11.00
CA LEU A 218 -22.40 2.15 11.85
C LEU A 218 -22.73 3.31 12.80
N LYS A 219 -21.71 3.96 13.36
CA LYS A 219 -21.91 5.11 14.25
C LYS A 219 -22.47 6.32 13.49
N ILE A 220 -21.99 6.57 12.28
CA ILE A 220 -22.52 7.62 11.40
C ILE A 220 -23.98 7.32 11.08
N ALA A 221 -24.33 6.09 10.70
CA ALA A 221 -25.71 5.71 10.40
C ALA A 221 -26.64 5.89 11.63
N GLU A 222 -26.17 5.54 12.82
CA GLU A 222 -26.90 5.76 14.07
C GLU A 222 -27.13 7.25 14.34
N LEU A 223 -26.09 8.08 14.21
CA LEU A 223 -26.18 9.53 14.41
C LEU A 223 -27.10 10.18 13.37
N SER A 224 -27.00 9.81 12.09
CA SER A 224 -27.89 10.29 11.03
C SER A 224 -29.34 9.93 11.29
N ALA A 225 -29.63 8.74 11.86
CA ALA A 225 -30.98 8.37 12.26
C ALA A 225 -31.50 9.20 13.44
N VAL A 226 -30.63 9.60 14.38
CA VAL A 226 -30.99 10.50 15.48
C VAL A 226 -31.25 11.91 14.96
N VAL A 227 -30.39 12.43 14.07
CA VAL A 227 -30.59 13.75 13.44
C VAL A 227 -31.94 13.82 12.74
N ARG A 228 -32.29 12.82 11.94
CA ARG A 228 -33.59 12.77 11.25
C ARG A 228 -34.78 12.83 12.22
N LYS A 229 -34.71 12.10 13.35
CA LYS A 229 -35.75 12.16 14.40
C LYS A 229 -35.85 13.54 15.06
N LEU A 230 -34.73 14.23 15.23
CA LEU A 230 -34.71 15.59 15.78
C LEU A 230 -35.27 16.60 14.79
N GLU A 231 -34.98 16.44 13.50
CA GLU A 231 -35.55 17.24 12.41
C GLU A 231 -37.08 17.08 12.34
N ASP A 232 -37.58 15.84 12.37
CA ASP A 232 -39.02 15.55 12.40
C ASP A 232 -39.69 16.20 13.63
N ARG A 233 -39.05 16.12 14.80
CA ARG A 233 -39.57 16.75 16.02
C ARG A 233 -39.55 18.28 15.92
N ASN A 234 -38.52 18.87 15.33
CA ASN A 234 -38.44 20.31 15.12
C ASN A 234 -39.52 20.80 14.14
N ALA A 235 -39.83 20.02 13.09
CA ALA A 235 -40.92 20.31 12.18
C ALA A 235 -42.27 20.38 12.93
N LEU A 236 -42.58 19.37 13.75
CA LEU A 236 -43.79 19.34 14.58
C LEU A 236 -43.85 20.52 15.56
N LEU A 237 -42.76 20.85 16.24
CA LEU A 237 -42.70 22.02 17.14
C LEU A 237 -42.91 23.33 16.39
N SER A 238 -42.42 23.44 15.15
CA SER A 238 -42.64 24.61 14.31
C SER A 238 -44.11 24.73 13.89
N GLU A 239 -44.76 23.62 13.57
CA GLU A 239 -46.20 23.58 13.28
C GLU A 239 -47.02 24.00 14.51
N GLU A 240 -46.73 23.46 15.69
CA GLU A 240 -47.38 23.85 16.95
C GLU A 240 -47.20 25.35 17.24
N ARG A 241 -45.98 25.89 17.04
CA ARG A 241 -45.69 27.32 17.21
C ARG A 241 -46.49 28.19 16.24
N ASN A 242 -46.66 27.75 15.00
CA ASN A 242 -47.46 28.47 14.00
C ASN A 242 -48.96 28.44 14.33
N GLU A 243 -49.47 27.32 14.83
CA GLU A 243 -50.86 27.19 15.27
C GLU A 243 -51.14 28.05 16.51
N LEU A 244 -50.21 28.10 17.47
CA LEU A 244 -50.31 29.01 18.62
C LEU A 244 -50.30 30.49 18.18
N LEU A 245 -49.45 30.86 17.23
CA LEU A 245 -49.44 32.21 16.66
C LEU A 245 -50.77 32.56 15.97
N LYS A 246 -51.37 31.60 15.27
CA LYS A 246 -52.68 31.78 14.66
C LYS A 246 -53.77 32.04 15.71
N ARG A 247 -53.81 31.22 16.77
CA ARG A 247 -54.74 31.40 17.90
C ARG A 247 -54.54 32.74 18.61
N LEU A 248 -53.29 33.19 18.77
CA LEU A 248 -52.98 34.50 19.33
C LEU A 248 -53.59 35.62 18.47
N ARG A 249 -53.38 35.59 17.16
CA ARG A 249 -53.96 36.58 16.23
C ARG A 249 -55.48 36.56 16.25
N GLU A 250 -56.10 35.40 16.32
CA GLU A 250 -57.56 35.25 16.45
C GLU A 250 -58.07 35.86 17.75
N ALA A 251 -57.39 35.61 18.88
CA ALA A 251 -57.73 36.22 20.17
C ALA A 251 -57.54 37.74 20.17
N GLU A 252 -56.45 38.25 19.60
CA GLU A 252 -56.20 39.68 19.42
C GLU A 252 -57.29 40.34 18.57
N SER A 253 -57.69 39.69 17.47
CA SER A 253 -58.79 40.15 16.60
C SER A 253 -60.13 40.22 17.34
N GLN A 254 -60.38 39.34 18.31
CA GLN A 254 -61.60 39.36 19.13
C GLN A 254 -61.52 40.43 20.25
N PHE A 255 -60.34 40.69 20.79
CA PHE A 255 -60.14 41.62 21.89
C PHE A 255 -60.14 43.10 21.45
N LEU A 256 -59.60 43.40 20.26
CA LEU A 256 -59.45 44.77 19.77
C LEU A 256 -60.77 45.57 19.70
N PRO A 257 -61.89 45.01 19.18
CA PRO A 257 -63.19 45.71 19.18
C PRO A 257 -63.75 45.96 20.58
N LEU A 258 -63.48 45.05 21.53
CA LEU A 258 -63.90 45.19 22.93
C LEU A 258 -63.12 46.30 23.62
N LEU A 259 -61.81 46.39 23.38
CA LEU A 259 -60.99 47.51 23.85
C LEU A 259 -61.50 48.85 23.31
N ASP A 260 -61.81 48.94 22.02
CA ASP A 260 -62.33 50.18 21.43
C ASP A 260 -63.73 50.53 21.93
N LYS A 261 -64.56 49.52 22.23
CA LYS A 261 -65.85 49.73 22.91
C LYS A 261 -65.64 50.23 24.35
N ASN A 262 -64.71 49.65 25.10
CA ASN A 262 -64.38 50.06 26.46
C ASN A 262 -63.86 51.51 26.49
N LYS A 263 -62.92 51.87 25.60
CA LYS A 263 -62.44 53.27 25.45
C LYS A 263 -63.59 54.25 25.20
N ARG A 264 -64.55 53.89 24.33
CA ARG A 264 -65.75 54.72 24.07
C ARG A 264 -66.63 54.86 25.30
N LEU A 265 -66.85 53.77 26.05
CA LEU A 265 -67.61 53.79 27.29
C LEU A 265 -66.91 54.63 28.37
N SER A 266 -65.60 54.53 28.51
CA SER A 266 -64.82 55.35 29.45
C SER A 266 -64.98 56.84 29.16
N ARG A 267 -64.87 57.27 27.89
CA ARG A 267 -65.14 58.67 27.51
C ARG A 267 -66.55 59.11 27.88
N LYS A 268 -67.55 58.24 27.63
CA LYS A 268 -68.94 58.53 27.98
C LYS A 268 -69.15 58.61 29.50
N ASN A 269 -68.45 57.77 30.28
CA ASN A 269 -68.47 57.84 31.74
C ASN A 269 -67.83 59.14 32.25
N GLU A 270 -66.74 59.60 31.65
CA GLU A 270 -66.13 60.90 31.97
C GLU A 270 -67.09 62.05 31.65
N GLU A 271 -67.77 62.02 30.50
CA GLU A 271 -68.80 63.00 30.14
C GLU A 271 -69.96 63.03 31.15
N LEU A 272 -70.46 61.85 31.56
CA LEU A 272 -71.50 61.72 32.57
C LEU A 272 -71.03 62.17 33.95
N ALA A 273 -69.79 61.86 34.34
CA ALA A 273 -69.20 62.34 35.59
C ALA A 273 -69.08 63.86 35.61
N LEU A 274 -68.70 64.49 34.49
CA LEU A 274 -68.70 65.94 34.35
C LEU A 274 -70.11 66.54 34.38
N ALA A 275 -71.11 65.87 33.79
CA ALA A 275 -72.51 66.28 33.87
C ALA A 275 -73.06 66.17 35.30
N LEU A 276 -72.78 65.07 36.00
CA LEU A 276 -73.12 64.87 37.40
C LEU A 276 -72.49 65.93 38.29
N ARG A 277 -71.20 66.24 38.11
CA ARG A 277 -70.52 67.31 38.87
C ARG A 277 -71.16 68.68 38.63
N ARG A 278 -71.63 68.96 37.40
CA ARG A 278 -72.38 70.19 37.10
C ARG A 278 -73.75 70.23 37.78
N LEU A 279 -74.48 69.12 37.78
CA LEU A 279 -75.77 69.00 38.47
C LEU A 279 -75.60 69.09 39.99
N ASP A 280 -74.58 68.45 40.53
CA ASP A 280 -74.24 68.49 41.95
C ASP A 280 -73.87 69.91 42.39
N ASN A 281 -73.08 70.64 41.59
CA ASN A 281 -72.83 72.07 41.84
C ASN A 281 -74.14 72.88 41.80
N LYS A 282 -75.01 72.66 40.82
CA LYS A 282 -76.35 73.31 40.78
C LYS A 282 -77.19 72.98 42.00
N LEU A 283 -77.17 71.72 42.44
CA LEU A 283 -77.87 71.27 43.63
C LEU A 283 -77.32 72.00 44.86
N ARG A 284 -76.00 72.09 45.02
CA ARG A 284 -75.38 72.86 46.11
C ARG A 284 -75.81 74.33 46.09
N PHE A 285 -75.85 74.96 44.91
CA PHE A 285 -76.36 76.34 44.77
C PHE A 285 -77.83 76.45 45.20
N VAL A 286 -78.71 75.55 44.74
CA VAL A 286 -80.14 75.55 45.11
C VAL A 286 -80.34 75.21 46.59
N THR A 287 -79.55 74.29 47.14
CA THR A 287 -79.58 73.95 48.57
C THR A 287 -79.10 75.14 49.41
N GLN A 288 -78.05 75.85 48.98
CA GLN A 288 -77.58 77.05 49.64
C GLN A 288 -78.61 78.19 49.55
N GLU A 289 -79.21 78.43 48.38
CA GLU A 289 -80.33 79.36 48.20
C GLU A 289 -81.52 78.97 49.09
N ASN A 290 -81.85 77.68 49.20
CA ASN A 290 -82.89 77.18 50.11
C ASN A 290 -82.53 77.38 51.59
N MET A 291 -81.25 77.25 51.96
CA MET A 291 -80.78 77.55 53.33
C MET A 291 -80.84 79.06 53.61
N GLU A 292 -80.50 79.91 52.64
CA GLU A 292 -80.65 81.37 52.71
C GLU A 292 -82.13 81.78 52.84
N MET A 293 -83.02 81.11 52.11
CA MET A 293 -84.48 81.23 52.25
C MET A 293 -85.01 80.68 53.58
N ALA A 294 -84.38 79.62 54.13
CA ALA A 294 -84.70 79.08 55.45
C ALA A 294 -84.22 79.97 56.61
N THR A 295 -83.11 80.71 56.44
CA THR A 295 -82.63 81.69 57.43
C THR A 295 -83.53 82.93 57.58
N MET A 296 -84.53 83.09 56.71
CA MET A 296 -85.62 84.08 56.81
C MET A 296 -86.90 83.56 57.51
N ARG A 297 -86.84 82.40 58.19
CA ARG A 297 -87.92 81.92 59.08
C ARG A 297 -87.38 81.39 60.42
N ARG A 298 -88.01 81.87 61.50
CA ARG A 298 -87.76 81.57 62.92
C ARG A 298 -88.02 80.07 63.25
N PRO A 299 -87.28 79.48 64.21
CA PRO A 299 -87.39 78.07 64.55
C PRO A 299 -88.55 77.83 65.52
N SER A 300 -89.26 76.72 65.36
CA SER A 300 -90.18 76.20 66.37
C SER A 300 -90.02 74.70 66.53
N SER A 301 -89.71 74.36 67.79
CA SER A 301 -89.67 73.05 68.44
C SER A 301 -90.97 72.28 68.31
N LEU A 302 -90.88 70.97 68.05
CA LEU A 302 -91.81 70.01 68.64
C LEU A 302 -91.13 68.63 68.70
N ASN A 303 -90.73 68.26 69.92
CA ASN A 303 -90.36 66.90 70.29
C ASN A 303 -91.62 66.12 70.69
N ASP A 304 -91.49 64.80 70.53
CA ASP A 304 -92.17 63.70 71.22
C ASP A 304 -93.49 63.16 70.63
N LEU A 305 -93.36 62.02 69.96
CA LEU A 305 -94.18 60.83 70.21
C LEU A 305 -93.26 59.60 70.18
N ASP A 306 -92.87 59.19 71.38
CA ASP A 306 -92.34 57.87 71.70
C ASP A 306 -93.51 56.87 71.89
N ARG A 307 -93.20 55.56 71.82
CA ARG A 307 -94.04 54.35 71.86
C ARG A 307 -94.63 53.86 70.53
N SER A 308 -94.49 52.59 70.14
CA SER A 308 -93.95 51.43 70.83
C SER A 308 -94.06 50.17 69.95
N HIS A 309 -93.22 49.20 70.28
CA HIS A 309 -93.34 47.75 70.07
C HIS A 309 -92.89 47.20 68.71
N SER A 310 -91.71 46.55 68.71
CA SER A 310 -91.54 45.11 68.93
C SER A 310 -91.74 44.39 67.60
N THR A 311 -90.72 43.77 67.01
CA THR A 311 -90.48 42.35 67.27
C THR A 311 -89.03 42.00 66.98
N SER A 312 -88.28 41.85 68.06
CA SER A 312 -87.14 40.95 68.17
C SER A 312 -87.55 39.55 67.70
N TYR A 313 -87.33 39.21 66.43
CA TYR A 313 -87.26 37.80 65.97
C TYR A 313 -86.51 37.60 64.64
N HIS A 314 -85.78 38.58 64.09
CA HIS A 314 -85.07 38.41 62.81
C HIS A 314 -83.57 38.77 62.82
N CYS A 315 -82.99 39.15 63.96
CA CYS A 315 -81.54 39.40 64.03
C CYS A 315 -80.71 38.09 64.01
N TYR A 316 -81.30 36.95 64.41
CA TYR A 316 -80.66 35.65 64.24
C TYR A 316 -80.54 35.25 62.76
N SER A 317 -81.42 35.71 61.86
CA SER A 317 -81.38 35.28 60.44
C SER A 317 -80.32 36.01 59.62
N GLN A 318 -79.92 37.22 60.02
CA GLN A 318 -78.87 37.96 59.30
C GLN A 318 -77.48 37.48 59.74
N ASP A 319 -77.27 37.30 61.04
CA ASP A 319 -76.05 36.65 61.56
C ASP A 319 -75.98 35.18 61.13
N GLU A 320 -77.09 34.44 61.05
CA GLU A 320 -77.11 33.09 60.46
C GLU A 320 -76.70 33.12 58.99
N ARG A 321 -77.22 34.04 58.16
CA ARG A 321 -76.84 34.14 56.74
C ARG A 321 -75.39 34.54 56.53
N GLU A 322 -74.85 35.44 57.36
CA GLU A 322 -73.44 35.81 57.32
C GLU A 322 -72.56 34.66 57.82
N MET A 323 -72.99 33.93 58.84
CA MET A 323 -72.30 32.73 59.32
C MET A 323 -72.41 31.56 58.32
N GLU A 324 -73.49 31.46 57.56
CA GLU A 324 -73.69 30.48 56.48
C GLU A 324 -72.80 30.81 55.28
N PHE A 325 -72.68 32.10 54.93
CA PHE A 325 -71.75 32.58 53.91
C PHE A 325 -70.29 32.29 54.29
N LEU A 326 -69.91 32.56 55.54
CA LEU A 326 -68.56 32.24 56.05
C LEU A 326 -68.31 30.73 56.12
N ARG A 327 -69.31 29.91 56.50
CA ARG A 327 -69.20 28.44 56.44
C ARG A 327 -69.02 27.95 55.01
N LEU A 328 -69.74 28.52 54.05
CA LEU A 328 -69.61 28.17 52.63
C LEU A 328 -68.22 28.53 52.12
N GLN A 329 -67.68 29.68 52.51
CA GLN A 329 -66.33 30.12 52.16
C GLN A 329 -65.24 29.21 52.77
N VAL A 330 -65.44 28.75 54.01
CA VAL A 330 -64.53 27.77 54.64
C VAL A 330 -64.61 26.41 53.94
N VAL A 331 -65.79 25.95 53.52
CA VAL A 331 -65.94 24.70 52.75
C VAL A 331 -65.27 24.80 51.39
N GLU A 332 -65.41 25.95 50.72
CA GLU A 332 -64.76 26.20 49.42
C GLU A 332 -63.24 26.27 49.57
N GLN A 333 -62.72 26.92 50.62
CA GLN A 333 -61.30 26.89 50.96
C GLN A 333 -60.82 25.48 51.32
N GLN A 334 -61.63 24.68 52.02
CA GLN A 334 -61.31 23.29 52.33
C GLN A 334 -61.26 22.42 51.07
N HIS A 335 -62.15 22.63 50.09
CA HIS A 335 -62.07 21.95 48.80
C HIS A 335 -60.82 22.32 48.00
N ILE A 336 -60.42 23.59 48.01
CA ILE A 336 -59.15 24.01 47.39
C ILE A 336 -57.95 23.34 48.09
N ILE A 337 -57.97 23.27 49.42
CA ILE A 337 -56.92 22.59 50.20
C ILE A 337 -56.90 21.09 49.89
N ASP A 338 -58.07 20.44 49.77
CA ASP A 338 -58.17 19.02 49.45
C ASP A 338 -57.70 18.72 48.01
N ASP A 339 -58.02 19.58 47.05
CA ASP A 339 -57.57 19.45 45.66
C ASP A 339 -56.06 19.71 45.52
N LEU A 340 -55.53 20.69 46.26
CA LEU A 340 -54.07 20.90 46.36
C LEU A 340 -53.40 19.71 47.05
N SER A 341 -53.99 19.14 48.10
CA SER A 341 -53.45 17.96 48.79
C SER A 341 -53.43 16.73 47.89
N LYS A 342 -54.48 16.49 47.10
CA LYS A 342 -54.51 15.45 46.06
C LYS A 342 -53.49 15.70 44.94
N ALA A 343 -53.30 16.95 44.54
CA ALA A 343 -52.29 17.32 43.55
C ALA A 343 -50.86 17.05 44.09
N PHE A 344 -50.59 17.35 45.36
CA PHE A 344 -49.32 17.04 46.02
C PHE A 344 -49.10 15.54 46.24
N GLU A 345 -50.14 14.77 46.56
CA GLU A 345 -50.05 13.29 46.60
C GLU A 345 -49.74 12.72 45.21
N THR A 346 -50.40 13.22 44.16
CA THR A 346 -50.15 12.79 42.78
C THR A 346 -48.75 13.16 42.32
N ALA A 347 -48.26 14.36 42.67
CA ALA A 347 -46.88 14.78 42.42
C ALA A 347 -45.87 13.94 43.22
N GLY A 348 -46.21 13.54 44.45
CA GLY A 348 -45.43 12.60 45.26
C GLY A 348 -45.34 11.20 44.63
N TYR A 349 -46.43 10.70 44.04
CA TYR A 349 -46.42 9.47 43.26
C TYR A 349 -45.55 9.59 42.01
N VAL A 350 -45.63 10.69 41.27
CA VAL A 350 -44.76 10.94 40.10
C VAL A 350 -43.29 11.02 40.52
N LYS A 351 -42.97 11.67 41.64
CA LYS A 351 -41.62 11.72 42.20
C LYS A 351 -41.10 10.33 42.58
N ASN A 352 -41.91 9.53 43.27
CA ASN A 352 -41.55 8.15 43.65
C ASN A 352 -41.38 7.24 42.42
N VAL A 353 -42.18 7.43 41.37
CA VAL A 353 -42.04 6.69 40.10
C VAL A 353 -40.75 7.08 39.38
N ILE A 354 -40.41 8.37 39.35
CA ILE A 354 -39.15 8.87 38.76
C ILE A 354 -37.94 8.34 39.55
N GLU A 355 -37.97 8.38 40.88
CA GLU A 355 -36.89 7.85 41.74
C GLU A 355 -36.72 6.33 41.59
N ARG A 356 -37.83 5.58 41.47
CA ARG A 356 -37.82 4.13 41.23
C ARG A 356 -37.31 3.77 39.83
N ASP A 357 -37.66 4.56 38.81
CA ASP A 357 -37.14 4.41 37.45
C ASP A 357 -35.64 4.78 37.38
N MET A 358 -35.19 5.78 38.14
CA MET A 358 -33.78 6.14 38.29
C MET A 358 -32.97 5.02 38.95
N LEU A 359 -33.48 4.43 40.04
CA LEU A 359 -32.86 3.30 40.74
C LEU A 359 -32.78 2.04 39.85
N LEU A 360 -33.79 1.80 39.01
CA LEU A 360 -33.76 0.72 38.01
C LEU A 360 -32.72 0.98 36.92
N ARG A 361 -32.51 2.24 36.51
CA ARG A 361 -31.45 2.63 35.57
C ARG A 361 -30.04 2.45 36.17
N TYR A 362 -29.85 2.81 37.45
CA TYR A 362 -28.60 2.55 38.17
C TYR A 362 -28.30 1.04 38.34
N ARG A 363 -29.31 0.23 38.69
CA ARG A 363 -29.17 -1.23 38.80
C ARG A 363 -28.91 -1.93 37.44
N ARG A 364 -29.43 -1.39 36.33
CA ARG A 364 -29.11 -1.84 34.96
C ARG A 364 -27.70 -1.45 34.52
N GLN A 365 -27.09 -0.41 35.10
CA GLN A 365 -25.73 0.02 34.76
C GLN A 365 -24.65 -0.82 35.48
N GLU A 366 -24.90 -1.30 36.71
CA GLU A 366 -23.99 -2.21 37.42
C GLU A 366 -23.94 -3.62 36.83
N THR A 367 -25.04 -4.10 36.26
CA THR A 367 -25.13 -5.46 35.69
C THR A 367 -24.43 -5.60 34.33
N VAL A 368 -24.12 -4.49 33.66
CA VAL A 368 -23.40 -4.49 32.36
C VAL A 368 -21.87 -4.41 32.55
N ARG A 369 -21.35 -3.97 33.71
CA ARG A 369 -19.90 -3.88 33.98
C ARG A 369 -19.24 -5.17 34.50
N ARG A 370 -20.00 -6.23 34.81
CA ARG A 370 -19.46 -7.50 35.37
C ARG A 370 -19.53 -8.74 34.47
N LYS A 371 -19.70 -8.58 33.15
CA LYS A 371 -19.60 -9.70 32.20
C LYS A 371 -18.78 -9.35 30.96
N ARG A 372 -17.44 -9.40 31.09
CA ARG A 372 -16.49 -9.87 30.06
C ARG A 372 -15.03 -9.75 30.53
N THR A 373 -14.63 -10.60 31.48
CA THR A 373 -13.24 -11.05 31.62
C THR A 373 -13.28 -12.39 32.35
N PHE A 374 -13.30 -13.50 31.61
CA PHE A 374 -12.68 -14.77 32.00
C PHE A 374 -12.93 -15.82 30.89
N ARG A 375 -11.95 -15.98 29.99
CA ARG A 375 -11.62 -17.26 29.34
C ARG A 375 -10.11 -17.35 29.20
N ALA A 376 -9.53 -18.09 30.15
CA ALA A 376 -8.30 -18.89 30.11
C ALA A 376 -7.27 -18.63 29.00
N CYS A 377 -6.10 -18.10 29.38
CA CYS A 377 -4.81 -18.51 28.82
C CYS A 377 -4.21 -19.56 29.77
N ARG A 378 -4.01 -20.78 29.27
CA ARG A 378 -3.07 -21.76 29.83
C ARG A 378 -1.76 -21.60 29.07
N VAL A 379 -0.71 -21.10 29.72
CA VAL A 379 0.67 -21.53 29.47
C VAL A 379 1.38 -21.52 30.83
N ILE A 380 1.95 -22.67 31.16
CA ILE A 380 2.75 -22.94 32.35
C ILE A 380 4.16 -22.46 32.03
N GLU A 381 4.65 -21.47 32.76
CA GLU A 381 6.08 -21.16 32.87
C GLU A 381 6.69 -22.10 33.92
N THR A 382 7.77 -22.77 33.55
CA THR A 382 8.67 -23.45 34.47
C THR A 382 10.10 -23.03 34.18
N PHE A 383 10.76 -22.53 35.24
CA PHE A 383 12.19 -22.63 35.52
C PHE A 383 13.14 -21.84 34.58
N TYR A 384 14.14 -21.06 35.01
CA TYR A 384 15.03 -21.12 36.19
C TYR A 384 15.71 -19.74 36.36
N GLY A 385 16.11 -19.34 37.57
CA GLY A 385 17.01 -18.18 37.77
C GLY A 385 16.91 -17.46 39.12
N TYR A 386 17.07 -18.18 40.22
CA TYR A 386 17.48 -17.61 41.51
C TYR A 386 19.01 -17.70 41.57
N ASP A 387 19.71 -16.57 41.63
CA ASP A 387 20.98 -16.43 42.37
C ASP A 387 21.31 -14.93 42.53
N GLU A 388 20.93 -14.34 43.67
CA GLU A 388 21.62 -13.18 44.24
C GLU A 388 21.42 -13.23 45.76
N GLU A 389 22.33 -13.92 46.46
CA GLU A 389 22.70 -13.54 47.81
C GLU A 389 24.23 -13.50 47.97
N ALA A 390 24.66 -12.35 48.47
CA ALA A 390 25.80 -12.18 49.38
C ALA A 390 27.22 -12.40 48.84
N SER A 391 27.82 -11.30 48.37
CA SER A 391 29.25 -11.03 48.53
C SER A 391 29.49 -9.52 48.37
N VAL A 392 29.26 -8.73 49.42
CA VAL A 392 30.33 -8.15 50.26
C VAL A 392 31.30 -7.28 49.48
N ASP A 393 30.96 -5.99 49.38
CA ASP A 393 31.92 -4.90 49.32
C ASP A 393 31.70 -4.02 50.55
N SER A 394 32.68 -4.03 51.46
CA SER A 394 32.78 -3.12 52.60
C SER A 394 34.19 -2.54 52.57
N ASP A 395 34.26 -1.23 52.33
CA ASP A 395 35.49 -0.44 52.40
C ASP A 395 36.13 -0.54 53.80
N GLY A 396 37.41 -0.88 53.83
CA GLY A 396 38.21 -0.97 55.05
C GLY A 396 39.70 -0.95 54.74
N SER A 397 40.28 0.24 54.81
CA SER A 397 41.67 0.60 54.46
C SER A 397 42.77 -0.24 55.17
N SER A 398 43.92 -0.30 54.48
CA SER A 398 45.27 -0.89 54.76
C SER A 398 45.91 -0.51 56.13
N PRO A 399 47.13 -0.97 56.58
CA PRO A 399 48.23 -1.66 55.84
C PRO A 399 49.16 -2.67 56.61
N SER A 400 50.05 -3.30 55.82
CA SER A 400 51.48 -3.71 56.06
C SER A 400 51.91 -4.85 57.00
N PHE A 401 52.74 -5.72 56.42
CA PHE A 401 53.64 -6.75 56.96
C PHE A 401 54.37 -6.42 58.29
N HIS A 402 54.44 -7.40 59.20
CA HIS A 402 55.67 -7.70 59.95
C HIS A 402 55.64 -9.11 60.54
N THR A 403 56.59 -9.96 60.15
CA THR A 403 57.04 -11.13 60.90
C THR A 403 58.24 -10.73 61.74
N ASP A 404 58.22 -10.93 63.06
CA ASP A 404 59.37 -11.51 63.78
C ASP A 404 59.00 -12.02 65.19
N ARG A 405 59.78 -13.00 65.64
CA ARG A 405 59.74 -13.81 66.87
C ARG A 405 60.04 -12.96 68.14
N THR A 406 59.92 -13.33 69.42
CA THR A 406 60.01 -14.54 70.31
C THR A 406 59.76 -14.03 71.78
N PRO A 407 59.94 -14.73 72.95
CA PRO A 407 59.86 -16.14 73.38
C PRO A 407 59.12 -16.39 74.75
N ASP A 408 59.12 -17.66 75.20
CA ASP A 408 59.04 -18.21 76.58
C ASP A 408 57.69 -18.40 77.31
N THR A 409 57.21 -19.67 77.37
CA THR A 409 56.72 -20.34 78.60
C THR A 409 56.71 -21.87 78.36
N GLU A 410 57.48 -22.65 79.12
CA GLU A 410 57.39 -24.13 79.19
C GLU A 410 56.17 -24.54 80.05
N PRO A 411 55.25 -25.43 79.59
CA PRO A 411 54.18 -25.94 80.44
C PRO A 411 54.29 -27.45 80.77
N ASP A 412 53.86 -27.78 81.99
CA ASP A 412 53.90 -29.07 82.70
C ASP A 412 53.66 -30.36 81.88
N GLU A 413 54.59 -31.32 82.04
CA GLU A 413 54.72 -32.60 81.32
C GLU A 413 53.53 -33.58 81.42
N VAL A 414 52.56 -33.34 82.30
CA VAL A 414 51.44 -34.28 82.54
C VAL A 414 50.31 -34.09 81.52
N CYS A 415 50.05 -32.85 81.08
CA CYS A 415 49.04 -32.57 80.04
C CYS A 415 49.53 -33.03 78.65
N VAL A 416 50.84 -32.88 78.39
CA VAL A 416 51.49 -33.31 77.13
C VAL A 416 51.36 -34.82 76.90
N ARG A 417 51.32 -35.64 77.97
CA ARG A 417 51.25 -37.10 77.87
C ARG A 417 49.88 -37.60 77.41
N GLU A 418 48.79 -37.06 77.96
CA GLU A 418 47.44 -37.42 77.53
C GLU A 418 47.15 -36.92 76.11
N GLU A 419 47.65 -35.73 75.76
CA GLU A 419 47.55 -35.18 74.42
C GLU A 419 48.35 -36.01 73.39
N ALA A 420 49.53 -36.50 73.76
CA ALA A 420 50.34 -37.38 72.93
C ALA A 420 49.65 -38.74 72.68
N GLU A 421 48.96 -39.30 73.67
CA GLU A 421 48.23 -40.55 73.52
C GLU A 421 47.00 -40.42 72.61
N LEU A 422 46.30 -39.28 72.66
CA LEU A 422 45.21 -38.95 71.74
C LEU A 422 45.72 -38.73 70.31
N ARG A 423 46.84 -38.01 70.15
CA ARG A 423 47.51 -37.83 68.85
C ARG A 423 47.98 -39.15 68.27
N TYR A 424 48.48 -40.08 69.10
CA TYR A 424 48.89 -41.40 68.64
C TYR A 424 47.70 -42.23 68.14
N ARG A 425 46.56 -42.21 68.84
CA ARG A 425 45.33 -42.88 68.38
C ARG A 425 44.80 -42.27 67.08
N GLN A 426 44.78 -40.95 66.97
CA GLN A 426 44.40 -40.26 65.72
C GLN A 426 45.36 -40.60 64.57
N LEU A 427 46.68 -40.54 64.81
CA LEU A 427 47.68 -40.87 63.80
C LEU A 427 47.55 -42.33 63.33
N THR A 428 47.20 -43.25 64.23
CA THR A 428 46.95 -44.65 63.87
C THR A 428 45.69 -44.79 63.01
N GLN A 429 44.63 -44.06 63.31
CA GLN A 429 43.42 -44.03 62.47
C GLN A 429 43.69 -43.42 61.09
N GLU A 430 44.43 -42.30 61.03
CA GLU A 430 44.84 -41.66 59.78
C GLU A 430 45.76 -42.56 58.95
N TYR A 431 46.71 -43.26 59.60
CA TYR A 431 47.57 -44.23 58.91
C TYR A 431 46.76 -45.38 58.30
N GLN A 432 45.77 -45.91 59.02
CA GLN A 432 44.88 -46.95 58.49
C GLN A 432 43.93 -46.43 57.40
N ALA A 433 43.51 -45.17 57.47
CA ALA A 433 42.73 -44.52 56.42
C ALA A 433 43.58 -44.31 55.16
N LEU A 434 44.83 -43.89 55.32
CA LEU A 434 45.79 -43.70 54.23
C LEU A 434 46.15 -45.02 53.56
N GLN A 435 46.37 -46.10 54.32
CA GLN A 435 46.60 -47.44 53.77
C GLN A 435 45.40 -47.93 52.94
N ARG A 436 44.17 -47.68 53.42
CA ARG A 436 42.94 -47.99 52.67
C ARG A 436 42.80 -47.13 51.41
N ALA A 437 43.13 -45.85 51.47
CA ALA A 437 43.12 -44.96 50.31
C ALA A 437 44.16 -45.37 49.27
N TYR A 438 45.37 -45.78 49.70
CA TYR A 438 46.40 -46.31 48.81
C TYR A 438 45.98 -47.62 48.14
N ALA A 439 45.30 -48.52 48.87
CA ALA A 439 44.77 -49.75 48.31
C ALA A 439 43.67 -49.48 47.25
N LEU A 440 42.78 -48.52 47.51
CA LEU A 440 41.74 -48.10 46.56
C LEU A 440 42.31 -47.38 45.33
N LEU A 441 43.37 -46.58 45.50
CA LEU A 441 44.11 -45.99 44.37
C LEU A 441 44.80 -47.07 43.53
N ALA A 442 45.37 -48.09 44.16
CA ALA A 442 45.96 -49.23 43.46
C ALA A 442 44.92 -50.07 42.70
N GLU A 443 43.68 -50.17 43.21
CA GLU A 443 42.56 -50.85 42.52
C GLU A 443 41.95 -50.01 41.38
N THR A 444 41.87 -48.69 41.53
CA THR A 444 41.30 -47.79 40.50
C THR A 444 42.28 -47.48 39.38
N CYS A 445 43.57 -47.36 39.69
CA CYS A 445 44.66 -47.31 38.70
C CYS A 445 45.03 -48.75 38.33
N GLY A 446 44.13 -49.44 37.62
CA GLY A 446 44.24 -50.85 37.24
C GLY A 446 45.68 -51.26 36.90
N GLY A 447 46.16 -52.32 37.57
CA GLY A 447 47.54 -52.79 37.53
C GLY A 447 48.12 -52.89 36.11
N ASN A 448 48.91 -51.88 35.76
CA ASN A 448 50.09 -51.88 34.88
C ASN A 448 50.54 -50.42 34.67
N TYR A 449 51.05 -49.79 35.73
CA TYR A 449 51.76 -48.50 35.62
C TYR A 449 53.16 -48.78 35.04
N ASP A 450 53.22 -48.94 33.72
CA ASP A 450 54.48 -49.14 32.97
C ASP A 450 55.09 -47.77 32.69
N ALA A 451 55.98 -47.33 33.58
CA ALA A 451 56.66 -46.04 33.50
C ALA A 451 57.36 -45.84 32.15
N GLU A 452 57.77 -46.91 31.47
CA GLU A 452 58.43 -46.83 30.17
C GLU A 452 57.43 -46.51 29.04
N LYS A 453 56.21 -47.04 29.11
CA LYS A 453 55.12 -46.64 28.20
C LYS A 453 54.65 -45.21 28.45
N GLU A 454 54.62 -44.77 29.69
CA GLU A 454 54.21 -43.40 30.02
C GLU A 454 55.24 -42.38 29.54
N ILE A 455 56.54 -42.69 29.67
CA ILE A 455 57.62 -41.90 29.09
C ILE A 455 57.50 -41.85 27.56
N LYS A 456 57.26 -42.99 26.89
CA LYS A 456 57.06 -43.01 25.42
C LYS A 456 55.84 -42.21 24.96
N THR A 457 54.75 -42.28 25.72
CA THR A 457 53.53 -41.51 25.44
C THR A 457 53.79 -40.01 25.63
N ARG A 458 54.52 -39.64 26.69
CA ARG A 458 54.94 -38.27 26.95
C ARG A 458 55.87 -37.73 25.87
N GLU A 459 56.82 -38.53 25.39
CA GLU A 459 57.70 -38.17 24.28
C GLU A 459 56.93 -37.98 22.97
N GLN A 460 55.95 -38.83 22.68
CA GLN A 460 55.07 -38.67 21.52
C GLN A 460 54.28 -37.37 21.59
N LEU A 461 53.69 -37.05 22.74
CA LEU A 461 52.95 -35.81 22.95
C LEU A 461 53.86 -34.57 22.83
N LEU A 462 55.10 -34.63 23.32
CA LEU A 462 56.07 -33.53 23.15
C LEU A 462 56.44 -33.32 21.68
N ASN A 463 56.59 -34.40 20.91
CA ASN A 463 56.83 -34.32 19.47
C ASN A 463 55.63 -33.74 18.71
N GLU A 464 54.41 -34.10 19.10
CA GLU A 464 53.18 -33.53 18.53
C GLU A 464 53.05 -32.04 18.86
N ILE A 465 53.31 -31.64 20.11
CA ILE A 465 53.35 -30.24 20.52
C ILE A 465 54.37 -29.46 19.69
N SER A 466 55.57 -30.00 19.49
CA SER A 466 56.60 -29.36 18.65
C SER A 466 56.16 -29.19 17.19
N ARG A 467 55.46 -30.18 16.62
CA ARG A 467 54.89 -30.09 15.27
C ARG A 467 53.80 -29.03 15.17
N PHE A 468 52.90 -28.97 16.16
CA PHE A 468 51.86 -27.93 16.18
C PHE A 468 52.45 -26.54 16.37
N GLN A 469 53.48 -26.38 17.22
CA GLN A 469 54.21 -25.13 17.37
C GLN A 469 54.86 -24.68 16.05
N SER A 470 55.48 -25.61 15.32
CA SER A 470 56.06 -25.31 13.99
C SER A 470 54.97 -24.90 13.00
N LYS A 471 53.81 -25.58 13.02
CA LYS A 471 52.68 -25.23 12.16
C LYS A 471 52.07 -23.87 12.49
N VAL A 472 52.00 -23.52 13.77
CA VAL A 472 51.56 -22.20 14.23
C VAL A 472 52.55 -21.13 13.76
N ALA A 473 53.85 -21.35 13.91
CA ALA A 473 54.88 -20.42 13.43
C ALA A 473 54.81 -20.20 11.90
N ASP A 474 54.59 -21.26 11.12
CA ASP A 474 54.40 -21.17 9.66
C ASP A 474 53.15 -20.35 9.30
N LEU A 475 52.04 -20.58 10.01
CA LEU A 475 50.78 -19.85 9.80
C LEU A 475 50.92 -18.37 10.22
N GLU A 476 51.60 -18.08 11.33
CA GLU A 476 51.89 -16.72 11.76
C GLU A 476 52.80 -15.99 10.77
N SER A 477 53.78 -16.69 10.17
CA SER A 477 54.64 -16.15 9.11
C SER A 477 53.86 -15.86 7.83
N ALA A 478 52.98 -16.78 7.40
CA ALA A 478 52.11 -16.58 6.26
C ALA A 478 51.14 -15.40 6.46
N LEU A 479 50.58 -15.25 7.67
CA LEU A 479 49.71 -14.12 8.02
C LEU A 479 50.46 -12.79 8.00
N LYS A 480 51.71 -12.75 8.49
CA LYS A 480 52.57 -11.56 8.40
C LYS A 480 52.91 -11.19 6.96
N GLN A 481 53.10 -12.17 6.07
CA GLN A 481 53.36 -11.94 4.64
C GLN A 481 52.11 -11.46 3.89
N GLN A 482 50.91 -11.81 4.35
CA GLN A 482 49.64 -11.38 3.75
C GLN A 482 49.42 -9.86 3.83
N GLY A 483 50.03 -9.17 4.80
CA GLY A 483 50.04 -7.70 4.89
C GLY A 483 51.01 -6.99 3.93
N LEU A 484 51.85 -7.74 3.21
CA LEU A 484 52.78 -7.24 2.18
C LEU A 484 52.33 -7.61 0.76
N ASP A 485 51.19 -8.31 0.63
CA ASP A 485 50.61 -8.64 -0.67
C ASP A 485 50.03 -7.37 -1.30
N VAL A 486 50.74 -6.88 -2.32
CA VAL A 486 50.39 -5.67 -3.07
C VAL A 486 48.96 -5.75 -3.61
N LYS A 487 48.48 -6.95 -3.99
CA LYS A 487 47.10 -7.14 -4.45
C LYS A 487 46.08 -6.93 -3.35
N TRP A 488 46.36 -7.41 -2.14
CA TRP A 488 45.48 -7.19 -1.00
C TRP A 488 45.39 -5.72 -0.61
N VAL A 489 46.53 -4.99 -0.70
CA VAL A 489 46.55 -3.54 -0.47
C VAL A 489 45.74 -2.79 -1.54
N GLU A 490 45.88 -3.17 -2.81
CA GLU A 490 45.11 -2.61 -3.93
C GLU A 490 43.61 -2.88 -3.80
N GLU A 491 43.22 -4.12 -3.49
CA GLU A 491 41.83 -4.51 -3.26
C GLU A 491 41.22 -3.79 -2.05
N LYS A 492 41.98 -3.68 -0.95
CA LYS A 492 41.58 -2.89 0.22
C LYS A 492 41.39 -1.42 -0.14
N GLN A 493 42.29 -0.83 -0.92
CA GLN A 493 42.19 0.56 -1.35
C GLN A 493 40.97 0.78 -2.26
N ALA A 494 40.70 -0.14 -3.19
CA ALA A 494 39.52 -0.12 -4.05
C ALA A 494 38.22 -0.24 -3.24
N LEU A 495 38.19 -1.10 -2.21
CA LEU A 495 37.07 -1.20 -1.28
C LEU A 495 36.86 0.08 -0.48
N TYR A 496 37.93 0.75 -0.05
CA TYR A 496 37.83 2.05 0.61
C TYR A 496 37.24 3.13 -0.30
N GLN A 497 37.69 3.20 -1.56
CA GLN A 497 37.12 4.13 -2.55
C GLN A 497 35.65 3.84 -2.80
N ARG A 498 35.28 2.57 -2.99
CA ARG A 498 33.88 2.16 -3.17
C ARG A 498 33.02 2.49 -1.96
N ASN A 499 33.55 2.31 -0.75
CA ASN A 499 32.84 2.69 0.48
C ASN A 499 32.66 4.21 0.57
N GLN A 500 33.65 5.01 0.17
CA GLN A 500 33.50 6.47 0.12
C GLN A 500 32.41 6.90 -0.85
N GLU A 501 32.38 6.33 -2.06
CA GLU A 501 31.31 6.58 -3.03
C GLU A 501 29.92 6.23 -2.47
N LEU A 502 29.82 5.11 -1.75
CA LEU A 502 28.56 4.68 -1.12
C LEU A 502 28.14 5.61 0.01
N VAL A 503 29.08 6.11 0.81
CA VAL A 503 28.81 7.08 1.89
C VAL A 503 28.36 8.42 1.32
N GLU A 504 28.99 8.89 0.25
CA GLU A 504 28.57 10.12 -0.44
C GLU A 504 27.17 9.97 -1.06
N LYS A 505 26.90 8.81 -1.66
CA LYS A 505 25.57 8.50 -2.21
C LYS A 505 24.51 8.40 -1.12
N LEU A 506 24.81 7.81 0.03
CA LEU A 506 23.91 7.79 1.19
C LEU A 506 23.61 9.20 1.67
N ARG A 507 24.64 10.04 1.82
CA ARG A 507 24.47 11.44 2.23
C ARG A 507 23.63 12.24 1.22
N GLN A 508 23.78 11.96 -0.08
CA GLN A 508 22.93 12.57 -1.10
C GLN A 508 21.47 12.11 -0.93
N MET A 509 21.23 10.80 -0.77
CA MET A 509 19.88 10.27 -0.55
C MET A 509 19.24 10.84 0.73
N GLU A 510 19.99 10.99 1.83
CA GLU A 510 19.51 11.63 3.06
C GLU A 510 19.10 13.10 2.83
N SER A 511 19.85 13.83 2.01
CA SER A 511 19.50 15.21 1.66
C SER A 511 18.24 15.29 0.78
N GLU A 512 18.07 14.34 -0.14
CA GLU A 512 16.88 14.23 -0.97
C GLU A 512 15.65 13.81 -0.15
N GLU A 513 15.82 12.90 0.82
CA GLU A 513 14.80 12.52 1.79
C GLU A 513 14.34 13.73 2.61
N LEU A 514 15.29 14.53 3.13
CA LEU A 514 14.97 15.72 3.91
C LEU A 514 14.18 16.76 3.07
N ARG A 515 14.55 16.91 1.79
CA ARG A 515 13.82 17.77 0.85
C ARG A 515 12.40 17.25 0.65
N LEU A 516 12.24 15.96 0.35
CA LEU A 516 10.92 15.34 0.14
C LEU A 516 10.04 15.42 1.40
N MET A 517 10.62 15.28 2.59
CA MET A 517 9.91 15.47 3.85
C MET A 517 9.37 16.90 4.01
N THR A 518 10.15 17.89 3.55
CA THR A 518 9.73 19.30 3.54
C THR A 518 8.58 19.50 2.54
N ASP A 519 8.73 19.00 1.31
CA ASP A 519 7.68 19.08 0.27
C ASP A 519 6.36 18.42 0.73
N ILE A 520 6.44 17.27 1.41
CA ILE A 520 5.27 16.59 1.98
C ILE A 520 4.60 17.46 3.05
N GLN A 521 5.38 18.16 3.89
CA GLN A 521 4.82 19.05 4.89
C GLN A 521 4.13 20.25 4.24
N ASP A 522 4.74 20.85 3.22
CA ASP A 522 4.12 21.96 2.48
C ASP A 522 2.78 21.55 1.83
N ILE A 523 2.72 20.34 1.27
CA ILE A 523 1.47 19.78 0.70
C ILE A 523 0.42 19.56 1.78
N LYS A 524 0.81 19.11 2.99
CA LYS A 524 -0.12 18.95 4.11
C LYS A 524 -0.69 20.29 4.54
N ASP A 525 0.16 21.30 4.70
CA ASP A 525 -0.27 22.65 5.09
C ASP A 525 -1.19 23.27 4.03
N GLN A 526 -0.92 23.04 2.74
CA GLN A 526 -1.83 23.42 1.65
C GLN A 526 -3.17 22.68 1.71
N ASN A 527 -3.17 21.38 2.01
CA ASN A 527 -4.41 20.61 2.16
C ASN A 527 -5.25 21.09 3.34
N GLU A 528 -4.63 21.38 4.48
CA GLU A 528 -5.31 21.97 5.63
C GLU A 528 -5.96 23.32 5.25
N LEU A 529 -5.24 24.17 4.51
CA LEU A 529 -5.78 25.43 4.02
C LEU A 529 -6.98 25.24 3.08
N LEU A 530 -6.92 24.24 2.20
CA LEU A 530 -8.03 23.88 1.31
C LEU A 530 -9.24 23.35 2.10
N GLU A 531 -9.03 22.55 3.14
CA GLU A 531 -10.10 22.11 4.04
C GLU A 531 -10.76 23.31 4.73
N PHE A 532 -9.99 24.26 5.26
CA PHE A 532 -10.54 25.50 5.81
C PHE A 532 -11.33 26.29 4.77
N ARG A 533 -10.85 26.37 3.53
CA ARG A 533 -11.55 27.06 2.44
C ARG A 533 -12.87 26.36 2.07
N ILE A 534 -12.89 25.03 2.04
CA ILE A 534 -14.11 24.24 1.81
C ILE A 534 -15.11 24.50 2.93
N LEU A 535 -14.69 24.43 4.19
CA LEU A 535 -15.57 24.71 5.33
C LEU A 535 -16.12 26.15 5.29
N GLU A 536 -15.32 27.12 4.88
CA GLU A 536 -15.77 28.51 4.69
C GLU A 536 -16.80 28.63 3.56
N LEU A 537 -16.63 27.88 2.47
CA LEU A 537 -17.58 27.83 1.35
C LEU A 537 -18.88 27.12 1.74
N GLU A 538 -18.81 26.03 2.50
CA GLU A 538 -19.98 25.31 3.03
C GLU A 538 -20.78 26.16 4.03
N GLU A 539 -20.11 26.91 4.90
CA GLU A 539 -20.78 27.84 5.83
C GLU A 539 -21.41 29.02 5.07
N ARG A 540 -20.78 29.50 3.98
CA ARG A 540 -21.38 30.48 3.06
C ARG A 540 -22.61 29.93 2.34
N GLU A 541 -22.57 28.67 1.92
CA GLU A 541 -23.70 27.97 1.29
C GLU A 541 -24.86 27.81 2.28
N ARG A 542 -24.59 27.39 3.53
CA ARG A 542 -25.60 27.31 4.59
C ARG A 542 -26.25 28.65 4.95
N ARG A 543 -25.50 29.75 4.85
CA ARG A 543 -26.00 31.12 5.10
C ARG A 543 -26.66 31.76 3.89
N SER A 544 -26.52 31.16 2.71
CA SER A 544 -27.27 31.60 1.53
C SER A 544 -28.73 31.17 1.64
N PRO A 545 -29.71 31.96 1.16
CA PRO A 545 -31.10 31.52 1.09
C PRO A 545 -31.17 30.29 0.19
N GLY A 546 -31.50 29.12 0.76
CA GLY A 546 -31.43 27.84 0.05
C GLY A 546 -32.32 27.80 -1.20
N ILE A 547 -31.70 27.57 -2.36
CA ILE A 547 -32.39 27.14 -3.57
C ILE A 547 -32.75 25.67 -3.35
N ASN A 548 -34.02 25.38 -3.06
CA ASN A 548 -34.51 24.03 -2.90
C ASN A 548 -34.61 23.35 -4.27
N PHE A 549 -33.58 22.61 -4.67
CA PHE A 549 -33.62 21.79 -5.88
C PHE A 549 -34.67 20.68 -5.76
N GLN A 550 -35.84 20.88 -6.37
CA GLN A 550 -36.84 19.83 -6.54
C GLN A 550 -36.29 18.76 -7.50
N HIS A 551 -36.53 17.48 -7.25
CA HIS A 551 -36.11 16.41 -8.17
C HIS A 551 -36.92 16.52 -9.46
N LEU A 552 -36.35 17.12 -10.50
CA LEU A 552 -36.96 17.29 -11.82
C LEU A 552 -36.39 16.23 -12.79
N HIS A 553 -37.25 15.66 -13.63
CA HIS A 553 -36.83 14.70 -14.65
C HIS A 553 -36.08 15.42 -15.77
N PHE A 554 -34.85 15.00 -16.09
CA PHE A 554 -34.00 15.65 -17.10
C PHE A 554 -34.16 14.96 -18.48
N PRO A 555 -34.90 15.54 -19.44
CA PRO A 555 -34.91 15.07 -20.82
C PRO A 555 -33.53 15.25 -21.50
N GLU A 556 -33.18 14.31 -22.40
CA GLU A 556 -31.95 14.39 -23.20
C GLU A 556 -31.88 15.69 -24.00
N GLY A 557 -30.74 16.39 -23.91
CA GLY A 557 -30.46 17.63 -24.64
C GLY A 557 -30.49 18.92 -23.81
N TYR A 558 -30.98 18.89 -22.57
CA TYR A 558 -30.96 20.03 -21.65
C TYR A 558 -30.03 19.78 -20.48
N SER A 559 -29.23 20.79 -20.10
CA SER A 559 -28.40 20.66 -18.91
C SER A 559 -29.28 20.68 -17.65
N PRO A 560 -28.94 19.91 -16.60
CA PRO A 560 -29.66 19.97 -15.33
C PRO A 560 -29.80 21.39 -14.78
N LEU A 561 -28.76 22.22 -14.98
CA LEU A 561 -28.76 23.63 -14.59
C LEU A 561 -29.84 24.44 -15.33
N GLN A 562 -29.99 24.22 -16.62
CA GLN A 562 -30.98 24.92 -17.45
C GLN A 562 -32.41 24.63 -17.01
N ILE A 563 -32.68 23.37 -16.64
CA ILE A 563 -34.00 22.94 -16.14
C ILE A 563 -34.32 23.56 -14.77
N TYR A 564 -33.31 23.76 -13.93
CA TYR A 564 -33.48 24.45 -12.65
C TYR A 564 -33.66 25.96 -12.82
N CYS A 565 -32.90 26.59 -13.72
CA CYS A 565 -33.06 27.99 -14.07
C CYS A 565 -34.47 28.27 -14.62
N ASP A 566 -34.97 27.43 -15.54
CA ASP A 566 -36.33 27.55 -16.08
C ASP A 566 -37.40 27.37 -15.00
N ALA A 567 -37.21 26.42 -14.08
CA ALA A 567 -38.13 26.16 -12.97
C ALA A 567 -38.21 27.31 -11.95
N GLU A 568 -37.09 28.01 -11.72
CA GLU A 568 -37.00 29.23 -10.90
C GLU A 568 -37.49 30.49 -11.65
N GLY A 569 -37.91 30.35 -12.92
CA GLY A 569 -38.35 31.48 -13.75
C GLY A 569 -37.22 32.41 -14.17
N VAL A 570 -35.97 31.94 -14.11
CA VAL A 570 -34.80 32.67 -14.61
C VAL A 570 -34.93 32.76 -16.12
N THR A 571 -35.01 33.98 -16.63
CA THR A 571 -35.10 34.22 -18.08
C THR A 571 -33.71 34.27 -18.68
N ASP A 572 -33.54 33.69 -19.86
CA ASP A 572 -32.28 33.78 -20.61
C ASP A 572 -31.95 35.24 -20.88
N ILE A 573 -30.87 35.70 -20.25
CA ILE A 573 -30.34 37.05 -20.39
C ILE A 573 -29.26 37.03 -21.47
N VAL A 574 -29.57 37.60 -22.63
CA VAL A 574 -28.58 37.81 -23.69
C VAL A 574 -27.83 39.11 -23.41
N ILE A 575 -26.60 38.99 -22.90
CA ILE A 575 -25.75 40.15 -22.54
C ILE A 575 -25.63 41.14 -23.72
N CYS A 576 -25.46 40.64 -24.95
CA CYS A 576 -25.38 41.46 -26.15
C CYS A 576 -26.64 42.31 -26.39
N GLU A 577 -27.84 41.83 -26.04
CA GLU A 577 -29.09 42.59 -26.18
C GLU A 577 -29.25 43.63 -25.08
N LEU A 578 -28.81 43.32 -23.85
CA LEU A 578 -28.81 44.27 -22.73
C LEU A 578 -27.77 45.38 -22.91
N MET A 579 -26.59 45.06 -23.42
CA MET A 579 -25.60 46.07 -23.80
C MET A 579 -26.18 47.04 -24.85
N LYS A 580 -26.84 46.53 -25.91
CA LYS A 580 -27.51 47.38 -26.91
C LYS A 580 -28.58 48.29 -26.30
N LYS A 581 -29.37 47.79 -25.34
CA LYS A 581 -30.38 48.59 -24.64
C LYS A 581 -29.74 49.67 -23.75
N LEU A 582 -28.63 49.35 -23.09
CA LEU A 582 -27.87 50.31 -22.29
C LEU A 582 -27.17 51.37 -23.15
N ASP A 583 -26.70 51.02 -24.35
CA ASP A 583 -26.12 51.99 -25.29
C ASP A 583 -27.18 53.00 -25.74
N ILE A 584 -28.38 52.52 -26.11
CA ILE A 584 -29.51 53.39 -26.48
C ILE A 584 -29.94 54.29 -25.31
N LEU A 585 -29.93 53.76 -24.08
CA LEU A 585 -30.23 54.54 -22.88
C LEU A 585 -29.13 55.57 -22.59
N GLY A 586 -27.87 55.21 -22.75
CA GLY A 586 -26.71 56.10 -22.55
C GLY A 586 -26.68 57.29 -23.50
N ASP A 587 -27.23 57.14 -24.71
CA ASP A 587 -27.37 58.22 -25.70
C ASP A 587 -28.51 59.20 -25.39
N ASN A 588 -29.33 58.95 -24.35
CA ASN A 588 -30.45 59.81 -23.98
C ASN A 588 -29.99 61.00 -23.12
N ALA A 589 -30.05 62.21 -23.69
CA ALA A 589 -29.60 63.45 -23.05
C ALA A 589 -30.45 63.92 -21.84
N ASN A 590 -31.56 63.25 -21.54
CA ASN A 590 -32.45 63.59 -20.42
C ASN A 590 -32.16 62.82 -19.12
N LEU A 591 -31.11 62.00 -19.08
CA LEU A 591 -30.71 61.28 -17.85
C LEU A 591 -30.05 62.22 -16.85
N SER A 592 -30.42 62.10 -15.58
CA SER A 592 -29.70 62.72 -14.46
C SER A 592 -28.29 62.16 -14.32
N ASN A 593 -27.39 62.89 -13.66
CA ASN A 593 -26.01 62.44 -13.44
C ASN A 593 -25.94 61.10 -12.70
N GLU A 594 -26.86 60.84 -11.77
CA GLU A 594 -26.93 59.57 -11.04
C GLU A 594 -27.34 58.41 -11.97
N GLU A 595 -28.32 58.63 -12.85
CA GLU A 595 -28.76 57.63 -13.83
C GLU A 595 -27.67 57.34 -14.88
N GLN A 596 -26.91 58.36 -15.31
CA GLN A 596 -25.77 58.17 -16.21
C GLN A 596 -24.69 57.30 -15.57
N VAL A 597 -24.36 57.52 -14.29
CA VAL A 597 -23.41 56.68 -13.55
C VAL A 597 -23.91 55.25 -13.43
N VAL A 598 -25.21 55.04 -13.18
CA VAL A 598 -25.81 53.71 -13.13
C VAL A 598 -25.72 52.99 -14.48
N VAL A 599 -25.98 53.67 -15.60
CA VAL A 599 -25.84 53.09 -16.95
C VAL A 599 -24.39 52.70 -17.25
N ILE A 600 -23.42 53.54 -16.91
CA ILE A 600 -21.99 53.26 -17.09
C ILE A 600 -21.56 52.06 -16.22
N HIS A 601 -22.03 52.01 -14.96
CA HIS A 601 -21.72 50.92 -14.07
C HIS A 601 -22.33 49.59 -14.56
N ALA A 602 -23.60 49.59 -14.95
CA ALA A 602 -24.28 48.42 -15.53
C ALA A 602 -23.55 47.90 -16.78
N ARG A 603 -23.11 48.80 -17.67
CA ARG A 603 -22.33 48.44 -18.85
C ARG A 603 -20.98 47.82 -18.49
N THR A 604 -20.27 48.39 -17.52
CA THR A 604 -19.00 47.83 -17.04
C THR A 604 -19.18 46.43 -16.45
N VAL A 605 -20.22 46.23 -15.64
CA VAL A 605 -20.55 44.92 -15.06
C VAL A 605 -20.87 43.89 -16.14
N LEU A 606 -21.67 44.26 -17.15
CA LEU A 606 -21.98 43.36 -18.27
C LEU A 606 -20.75 43.01 -19.11
N THR A 607 -19.85 43.97 -19.37
CA THR A 607 -18.59 43.70 -20.08
C THR A 607 -17.68 42.75 -19.29
N LEU A 608 -17.61 42.90 -17.96
CA LEU A 608 -16.85 41.97 -17.11
C LEU A 608 -17.50 40.58 -17.10
N ALA A 609 -18.83 40.50 -17.03
CA ALA A 609 -19.56 39.24 -17.10
C ALA A 609 -19.35 38.51 -18.44
N GLU A 610 -19.32 39.23 -19.56
CA GLU A 610 -19.04 38.67 -20.89
C GLU A 610 -17.64 38.06 -20.98
N LYS A 611 -16.61 38.77 -20.48
CA LYS A 611 -15.24 38.24 -20.41
C LYS A 611 -15.14 37.01 -19.50
N TRP A 612 -15.90 36.99 -18.40
CA TRP A 612 -15.92 35.85 -17.48
C TRP A 612 -16.58 34.63 -18.12
N LEU A 613 -17.70 34.82 -18.83
CA LEU A 613 -18.37 33.77 -19.59
C LEU A 613 -17.48 33.22 -20.72
N GLU A 614 -16.76 34.08 -21.44
CA GLU A 614 -15.82 33.65 -22.47
C GLU A 614 -14.70 32.78 -21.88
N SER A 615 -14.13 33.16 -20.75
CA SER A 615 -13.16 32.35 -20.02
C SER A 615 -13.73 31.00 -19.57
N ILE A 616 -14.99 30.97 -19.12
CA ILE A 616 -15.69 29.73 -18.76
C ILE A 616 -15.88 28.84 -19.99
N GLU A 617 -16.24 29.39 -21.15
CA GLU A 617 -16.46 28.56 -22.35
C GLU A 617 -15.13 27.99 -22.91
N VAL A 618 -14.04 28.75 -22.84
CA VAL A 618 -12.68 28.26 -23.18
C VAL A 618 -12.26 27.13 -22.24
N THR A 619 -12.44 27.30 -20.93
CA THR A 619 -12.08 26.27 -19.94
C THR A 619 -12.95 25.02 -20.07
N LYS A 620 -14.25 25.18 -20.32
CA LYS A 620 -15.19 24.08 -20.62
C LYS A 620 -14.79 23.32 -21.88
N SER A 621 -14.41 24.02 -22.95
CA SER A 621 -13.90 23.39 -24.17
C SER A 621 -12.61 22.60 -23.93
N SER A 622 -11.68 23.16 -23.14
CA SER A 622 -10.45 22.46 -22.73
C SER A 622 -10.73 21.20 -21.89
N LEU A 623 -11.67 21.29 -20.94
CA LEU A 623 -12.10 20.15 -20.12
C LEU A 623 -12.76 19.06 -20.98
N LYS A 624 -13.63 19.44 -21.92
CA LYS A 624 -14.23 18.48 -22.87
C LYS A 624 -13.19 17.75 -23.69
N GLN A 625 -12.16 18.45 -24.17
CA GLN A 625 -11.05 17.82 -24.89
C GLN A 625 -10.31 16.82 -23.99
N LYS A 626 -9.96 17.21 -22.76
CA LYS A 626 -9.31 16.30 -21.80
C LYS A 626 -10.15 15.07 -21.48
N MET A 627 -11.47 15.22 -21.33
CA MET A 627 -12.37 14.08 -21.13
C MET A 627 -12.31 13.11 -22.32
N MET A 628 -12.27 13.63 -23.54
CA MET A 628 -12.17 12.80 -24.74
C MET A 628 -10.82 12.09 -24.84
N ASP A 629 -9.73 12.76 -24.47
CA ASP A 629 -8.39 12.17 -24.44
C ASP A 629 -8.32 11.03 -23.40
N ILE A 630 -8.88 11.23 -22.20
CA ILE A 630 -8.97 10.20 -21.16
C ILE A 630 -9.82 9.00 -21.63
N GLU A 631 -10.93 9.26 -22.33
CA GLU A 631 -11.78 8.20 -22.88
C GLU A 631 -11.00 7.35 -23.91
N ASN A 632 -10.21 8.01 -24.76
CA ASN A 632 -9.34 7.34 -25.74
C ASN A 632 -8.21 6.53 -25.08
N GLU A 633 -7.54 7.08 -24.06
CA GLU A 633 -6.52 6.38 -23.29
C GLU A 633 -7.10 5.16 -22.57
N LYS A 634 -8.28 5.30 -21.96
CA LYS A 634 -9.00 4.19 -21.33
C LYS A 634 -9.27 3.06 -22.31
N ASP A 635 -9.67 3.37 -23.54
CA ASP A 635 -9.89 2.36 -24.58
C ASP A 635 -8.60 1.70 -25.04
N LEU A 636 -7.49 2.43 -25.10
CA LEU A 636 -6.17 1.86 -25.36
C LEU A 636 -5.74 0.90 -24.23
N PHE A 637 -5.91 1.29 -22.96
CA PHE A 637 -5.63 0.44 -21.82
C PHE A 637 -6.49 -0.82 -21.79
N ARG A 638 -7.78 -0.72 -22.16
CA ARG A 638 -8.66 -1.89 -22.31
C ARG A 638 -8.14 -2.85 -23.36
N LYS A 639 -7.67 -2.36 -24.52
CA LYS A 639 -7.08 -3.19 -25.57
C LYS A 639 -5.78 -3.86 -25.11
N GLN A 640 -4.88 -3.10 -24.48
CA GLN A 640 -3.63 -3.63 -23.93
C GLN A 640 -3.89 -4.71 -22.87
N LYS A 641 -4.85 -4.48 -21.98
CA LYS A 641 -5.29 -5.49 -21.01
C LYS A 641 -5.79 -6.75 -21.72
N GLY A 642 -6.61 -6.61 -22.76
CA GLY A 642 -7.08 -7.75 -23.56
C GLY A 642 -5.94 -8.58 -24.15
N TYR A 643 -4.92 -7.94 -24.72
CA TYR A 643 -3.75 -8.66 -25.24
C TYR A 643 -2.95 -9.39 -24.15
N LEU A 644 -2.83 -8.80 -22.96
CA LEU A 644 -2.16 -9.45 -21.83
C LEU A 644 -2.96 -10.65 -21.31
N ASP A 645 -4.29 -10.55 -21.26
CA ASP A 645 -5.17 -11.65 -20.88
C ASP A 645 -5.06 -12.80 -21.90
N GLU A 646 -5.08 -12.50 -23.21
CA GLU A 646 -4.88 -13.49 -24.29
C GLU A 646 -3.51 -14.19 -24.21
N GLU A 647 -2.44 -13.44 -23.96
CA GLU A 647 -1.09 -13.99 -23.79
C GLU A 647 -0.98 -14.88 -22.54
N LEU A 648 -1.63 -14.49 -21.45
CA LEU A 648 -1.70 -15.31 -20.23
C LEU A 648 -2.44 -16.61 -20.47
N ASP A 649 -3.57 -16.56 -21.17
CA ASP A 649 -4.33 -17.76 -21.55
C ASP A 649 -3.51 -18.68 -22.47
N PHE A 650 -2.77 -18.12 -23.43
CA PHE A 650 -1.89 -18.90 -24.29
C PHE A 650 -0.78 -19.60 -23.49
N ARG A 651 -0.10 -18.88 -22.58
CA ARG A 651 0.94 -19.48 -21.71
C ARG A 651 0.37 -20.58 -20.82
N LYS A 652 -0.83 -20.36 -20.27
CA LYS A 652 -1.52 -21.37 -19.47
C LYS A 652 -1.83 -22.62 -20.31
N GLN A 653 -2.38 -22.46 -21.51
CA GLN A 653 -2.63 -23.60 -22.41
C GLN A 653 -1.35 -24.33 -22.79
N SER A 654 -0.26 -23.61 -23.09
CA SER A 654 1.04 -24.22 -23.39
C SER A 654 1.59 -25.02 -22.20
N MET A 655 1.42 -24.49 -20.99
CA MET A 655 1.81 -25.16 -19.75
C MET A 655 0.95 -26.41 -19.49
N ASP A 656 -0.36 -26.32 -19.68
CA ASP A 656 -1.28 -27.45 -19.53
C ASP A 656 -0.97 -28.55 -20.56
N GLN A 657 -0.64 -28.19 -21.80
CA GLN A 657 -0.18 -29.13 -22.82
C GLN A 657 1.14 -29.81 -22.43
N ALA A 658 2.10 -29.05 -21.89
CA ALA A 658 3.35 -29.61 -21.40
C ALA A 658 3.13 -30.58 -20.23
N HIS A 659 2.29 -30.22 -19.24
CA HIS A 659 1.92 -31.09 -18.14
C HIS A 659 1.21 -32.35 -18.62
N LYS A 660 0.27 -32.23 -19.57
CA LYS A 660 -0.38 -33.39 -20.18
C LYS A 660 0.63 -34.31 -20.85
N ARG A 661 1.60 -33.76 -21.58
CA ARG A 661 2.64 -34.55 -22.23
C ARG A 661 3.55 -35.27 -21.24
N ILE A 662 3.87 -34.62 -20.12
CA ILE A 662 4.61 -35.25 -19.02
C ILE A 662 3.82 -36.44 -18.47
N LEU A 663 2.53 -36.27 -18.17
CA LEU A 663 1.67 -37.35 -17.67
C LEU A 663 1.56 -38.51 -18.67
N GLU A 664 1.46 -38.23 -19.98
CA GLU A 664 1.47 -39.27 -21.01
C GLU A 664 2.80 -40.04 -21.04
N LEU A 665 3.93 -39.35 -20.91
CA LEU A 665 5.26 -39.96 -20.86
C LEU A 665 5.43 -40.79 -19.58
N GLU A 666 4.95 -40.30 -18.45
CA GLU A 666 4.93 -41.03 -17.18
C GLU A 666 4.07 -42.29 -17.27
N ALA A 667 2.88 -42.21 -17.88
CA ALA A 667 2.00 -43.36 -18.10
C ALA A 667 2.65 -44.40 -19.03
N MET A 668 3.25 -43.97 -20.15
CA MET A 668 3.97 -44.88 -21.05
C MET A 668 5.17 -45.55 -20.37
N LEU A 669 5.89 -44.82 -19.51
CA LEU A 669 6.98 -45.39 -18.69
C LEU A 669 6.44 -46.41 -17.69
N PHE A 670 5.32 -46.11 -17.05
CA PHE A 670 4.68 -47.02 -16.10
C PHE A 670 4.20 -48.32 -16.79
N GLU A 671 3.56 -48.21 -17.95
CA GLU A 671 3.15 -49.37 -18.77
C GLU A 671 4.36 -50.20 -19.25
N ALA A 672 5.45 -49.55 -19.67
CA ALA A 672 6.67 -50.25 -20.07
C ALA A 672 7.32 -51.02 -18.91
N LEU A 673 7.34 -50.43 -17.71
CA LEU A 673 7.82 -51.10 -16.49
C LEU A 673 6.90 -52.26 -16.08
N GLN A 674 5.59 -52.11 -16.25
CA GLN A 674 4.62 -53.15 -15.91
C GLN A 674 4.67 -54.33 -16.90
N GLN A 675 4.89 -54.08 -18.19
CA GLN A 675 5.15 -55.14 -19.18
C GLN A 675 6.46 -55.89 -18.91
N GLU A 676 7.48 -55.22 -18.36
CA GLU A 676 8.71 -55.89 -17.90
C GLU A 676 8.43 -56.82 -16.70
N GLU A 677 7.56 -56.44 -15.77
CA GLU A 677 7.12 -57.30 -14.66
C GLU A 677 6.23 -58.47 -15.12
N ASP A 678 5.27 -58.24 -16.02
CA ASP A 678 4.39 -59.28 -16.55
C ASP A 678 5.16 -60.29 -17.43
N SER A 679 6.17 -59.83 -18.18
CA SER A 679 7.07 -60.70 -18.95
C SER A 679 7.98 -61.54 -18.05
N ARG A 680 8.24 -61.14 -16.80
CA ARG A 680 8.91 -61.99 -15.79
C ARG A 680 7.98 -63.08 -15.23
N LEU A 681 6.66 -62.86 -15.25
CA LEU A 681 5.68 -63.75 -14.63
C LEU A 681 5.21 -64.88 -15.59
N MET A 682 5.20 -64.64 -16.91
CA MET A 682 4.73 -65.61 -17.93
C MET A 682 5.83 -66.49 -18.57
N GLY A 683 7.11 -66.29 -18.21
CA GLY A 683 8.26 -66.99 -18.81
C GLY A 683 8.84 -68.11 -17.93
N PHE A 684 8.71 -69.36 -18.38
CA PHE A 684 9.23 -70.56 -17.75
C PHE A 684 10.77 -70.59 -17.65
N LYS A 685 11.33 -70.35 -16.45
CA LYS A 685 12.52 -71.01 -15.84
C LYS A 685 13.76 -71.42 -16.70
N ILE A 686 14.12 -70.69 -17.76
CA ILE A 686 15.44 -70.84 -18.43
C ILE A 686 16.06 -69.46 -18.64
N ARG A 687 17.18 -69.23 -17.94
CA ARG A 687 17.92 -67.97 -17.77
C ARG A 687 17.12 -66.83 -17.15
N GLU A 688 17.35 -66.64 -15.85
CA GLU A 688 17.29 -65.31 -15.26
C GLU A 688 18.21 -64.39 -16.07
N GLY A 689 17.63 -63.63 -16.99
CA GLY A 689 18.32 -62.56 -17.67
C GLY A 689 17.39 -61.36 -17.73
N ARG A 690 17.71 -60.36 -16.89
CA ARG A 690 17.07 -59.04 -16.89
C ARG A 690 17.06 -58.50 -18.33
N LEU A 691 16.18 -57.55 -18.69
CA LEU A 691 16.41 -56.72 -19.89
C LEU A 691 17.74 -55.93 -19.80
N SER A 692 18.36 -55.90 -18.62
CA SER A 692 19.77 -55.59 -18.46
C SER A 692 20.72 -56.71 -18.93
N GLU A 693 20.29 -57.71 -19.69
CA GLU A 693 21.15 -58.74 -20.28
C GLU A 693 20.89 -58.92 -21.78
N THR A 694 19.88 -58.25 -22.34
CA THR A 694 19.70 -58.16 -23.80
C THR A 694 20.56 -57.07 -24.42
N LEU A 695 20.84 -56.00 -23.68
CA LEU A 695 21.87 -55.03 -24.01
C LEU A 695 23.18 -55.46 -23.35
N THR A 696 24.21 -55.61 -24.17
CA THR A 696 25.58 -55.77 -23.72
C THR A 696 25.96 -54.61 -22.79
N GLU A 697 26.90 -54.82 -21.86
CA GLU A 697 27.38 -53.73 -20.98
C GLU A 697 27.87 -52.51 -21.79
N GLU A 698 28.39 -52.74 -23.00
CA GLU A 698 28.76 -51.68 -23.94
C GLU A 698 27.54 -50.87 -24.40
N GLU A 699 26.46 -51.52 -24.84
CA GLU A 699 25.23 -50.84 -25.31
C GLU A 699 24.52 -50.08 -24.18
N LYS A 700 24.59 -50.56 -22.94
CA LYS A 700 24.05 -49.82 -21.78
C LYS A 700 24.88 -48.60 -21.44
N GLU A 701 26.21 -48.74 -21.49
CA GLU A 701 27.11 -47.63 -21.24
C GLU A 701 26.99 -46.59 -22.37
N GLU A 702 26.74 -47.04 -23.60
CA GLU A 702 26.43 -46.21 -24.77
C GLU A 702 25.13 -45.44 -24.58
N LEU A 703 24.06 -46.12 -24.15
CA LEU A 703 22.77 -45.50 -23.85
C LEU A 703 22.88 -44.50 -22.69
N ARG A 704 23.65 -44.83 -21.64
CA ARG A 704 23.91 -43.92 -20.50
C ARG A 704 24.68 -42.69 -20.96
N ARG A 705 25.73 -42.87 -21.77
CA ARG A 705 26.48 -41.77 -22.40
C ARG A 705 25.59 -40.90 -23.29
N ALA A 706 24.73 -41.51 -24.11
CA ALA A 706 23.80 -40.80 -24.98
C ALA A 706 22.74 -40.02 -24.19
N MET A 707 22.19 -40.61 -23.12
CA MET A 707 21.23 -39.93 -22.24
C MET A 707 21.89 -38.78 -21.48
N ASP A 708 23.10 -38.96 -20.97
CA ASP A 708 23.85 -37.90 -20.30
C ASP A 708 24.25 -36.79 -21.26
N GLN A 709 24.55 -37.13 -22.52
CA GLN A 709 24.82 -36.17 -23.57
C GLN A 709 23.54 -35.40 -23.93
N TRP A 710 22.40 -36.07 -24.08
CA TRP A 710 21.11 -35.42 -24.31
C TRP A 710 20.72 -34.49 -23.16
N LYS A 711 20.85 -34.94 -21.90
CA LYS A 711 20.62 -34.10 -20.71
C LYS A 711 21.53 -32.87 -20.70
N ARG A 712 22.81 -33.05 -21.03
CA ARG A 712 23.76 -31.92 -21.15
C ARG A 712 23.32 -30.94 -22.22
N THR A 713 22.93 -31.42 -23.40
CA THR A 713 22.44 -30.58 -24.50
C THR A 713 21.19 -29.80 -24.11
N VAL A 714 20.17 -30.47 -23.55
CA VAL A 714 18.93 -29.82 -23.11
C VAL A 714 19.19 -28.78 -22.03
N MET A 715 20.06 -29.07 -21.06
CA MET A 715 20.42 -28.10 -20.02
C MET A 715 21.20 -26.91 -20.57
N CYS A 716 22.04 -27.10 -21.60
CA CYS A 716 22.71 -26.00 -22.29
C CYS A 716 21.70 -25.13 -23.07
N GLU A 717 20.78 -25.76 -23.82
CA GLU A 717 19.75 -25.06 -24.59
C GLU A 717 18.82 -24.23 -23.68
N LEU A 718 18.43 -24.77 -22.52
CA LEU A 718 17.62 -24.04 -21.54
C LEU A 718 18.36 -22.82 -20.99
N ARG A 719 19.63 -22.98 -20.59
CA ARG A 719 20.45 -21.85 -20.11
C ARG A 719 20.68 -20.79 -21.19
N GLU A 720 20.83 -21.21 -22.44
CA GLU A 720 21.00 -20.30 -23.56
C GLU A 720 19.72 -19.52 -23.86
N ARG A 721 18.56 -20.17 -23.75
CA ARG A 721 17.23 -19.52 -23.82
C ARG A 721 17.04 -18.52 -22.68
N ASP A 722 17.38 -18.88 -21.45
CA ASP A 722 17.28 -17.97 -20.30
C ASP A 722 18.22 -16.76 -20.45
N ALA A 723 19.45 -16.99 -20.91
CA ALA A 723 20.40 -15.91 -21.22
C ALA A 723 19.90 -15.00 -22.34
N GLN A 724 19.23 -15.56 -23.36
CA GLN A 724 18.63 -14.80 -24.44
C GLN A 724 17.48 -13.91 -23.94
N ILE A 725 16.56 -14.45 -23.14
CA ILE A 725 15.46 -13.68 -22.52
C ILE A 725 16.03 -12.55 -21.66
N LEU A 726 17.10 -12.81 -20.91
CA LEU A 726 17.75 -11.79 -20.09
C LEU A 726 18.35 -10.66 -20.93
N ARG A 727 19.00 -10.98 -22.07
CA ARG A 727 19.52 -9.98 -23.02
C ARG A 727 18.40 -9.12 -23.59
N GLU A 728 17.33 -9.74 -24.09
CA GLU A 728 16.17 -9.03 -24.67
C GLU A 728 15.51 -8.07 -23.64
N ARG A 729 15.37 -8.52 -22.40
CA ARG A 729 14.85 -7.67 -21.31
C ARG A 729 15.78 -6.51 -20.98
N MET A 730 17.10 -6.74 -21.03
CA MET A 730 18.10 -5.71 -20.77
C MET A 730 18.12 -4.64 -21.87
N GLU A 731 17.99 -5.05 -23.14
CA GLU A 731 17.86 -4.13 -24.28
C GLU A 731 16.59 -3.28 -24.18
N LEU A 732 15.45 -3.89 -23.83
CA LEU A 732 14.19 -3.16 -23.64
C LEU A 732 14.30 -2.16 -22.47
N LEU A 733 14.96 -2.55 -21.38
CA LEU A 733 15.21 -1.67 -20.24
C LEU A 733 16.10 -0.49 -20.64
N GLN A 734 17.17 -0.72 -21.40
CA GLN A 734 18.04 0.35 -21.90
C GLN A 734 17.29 1.32 -22.80
N LEU A 735 16.45 0.82 -23.72
CA LEU A 735 15.63 1.67 -24.58
C LEU A 735 14.66 2.53 -23.75
N THR A 736 14.05 1.94 -22.72
CA THR A 736 13.13 2.64 -21.81
C THR A 736 13.86 3.69 -20.98
N GLN A 737 15.05 3.37 -20.47
CA GLN A 737 15.90 4.33 -19.74
C GLN A 737 16.33 5.49 -20.63
N GLN A 738 16.70 5.23 -21.88
CA GLN A 738 17.03 6.27 -22.85
C GLN A 738 15.82 7.17 -23.13
N ARG A 739 14.63 6.59 -23.29
CA ARG A 739 13.40 7.36 -23.48
C ARG A 739 13.04 8.21 -22.27
N ASN A 740 13.23 7.70 -21.04
CA ASN A 740 13.02 8.47 -19.83
C ASN A 740 13.98 9.66 -19.75
N LYS A 741 15.25 9.47 -20.09
CA LYS A 741 16.23 10.55 -20.14
C LYS A 741 15.84 11.65 -21.14
N GLU A 742 15.38 11.28 -22.33
CA GLU A 742 14.87 12.26 -23.31
C GLU A 742 13.67 13.04 -22.75
N LEU A 743 12.74 12.37 -22.09
CA LEU A 743 11.58 13.01 -21.49
C LEU A 743 11.97 13.95 -20.34
N GLU A 744 12.94 13.56 -19.51
CA GLU A 744 13.52 14.42 -18.47
C GLU A 744 14.15 15.68 -19.07
N GLU A 745 14.91 15.55 -20.16
CA GLU A 745 15.48 16.68 -20.90
C GLU A 745 14.40 17.60 -21.47
N PHE A 746 13.30 17.05 -22.01
CA PHE A 746 12.14 17.83 -22.47
C PHE A 746 11.44 18.58 -21.33
N ILE A 747 11.21 17.92 -20.19
CA ILE A 747 10.61 18.55 -19.01
C ILE A 747 11.50 19.70 -18.51
N GLU A 748 12.81 19.48 -18.46
CA GLU A 748 13.74 20.50 -18.00
C GLU A 748 13.80 21.70 -18.97
N ALA A 749 13.70 21.46 -20.29
CA ALA A 749 13.56 22.53 -21.27
C ALA A 749 12.25 23.33 -21.08
N GLN A 750 11.12 22.66 -20.82
CA GLN A 750 9.85 23.31 -20.54
C GLN A 750 9.90 24.14 -19.24
N LYS A 751 10.52 23.62 -18.18
CA LYS A 751 10.72 24.38 -16.93
C LYS A 751 11.51 25.66 -17.15
N ARG A 752 12.57 25.62 -17.97
CA ARG A 752 13.33 26.83 -18.34
C ARG A 752 12.47 27.84 -19.09
N GLN A 753 11.63 27.38 -20.03
CA GLN A 753 10.70 28.26 -20.75
C GLN A 753 9.67 28.90 -19.83
N ILE A 754 9.11 28.14 -18.88
CA ILE A 754 8.16 28.66 -17.88
C ILE A 754 8.84 29.73 -17.04
N LYS A 755 10.05 29.47 -16.53
CA LYS A 755 10.82 30.44 -15.75
C LYS A 755 11.10 31.73 -16.53
N GLU A 756 11.45 31.61 -17.82
CA GLU A 756 11.66 32.78 -18.68
C GLU A 756 10.36 33.59 -18.88
N LEU A 757 9.21 32.92 -18.99
CA LEU A 757 7.91 33.58 -19.08
C LEU A 757 7.53 34.27 -17.75
N GLU A 758 7.79 33.63 -16.61
CA GLU A 758 7.59 34.19 -15.28
C GLU A 758 8.46 35.44 -15.07
N GLU A 759 9.74 35.39 -15.44
CA GLU A 759 10.65 36.54 -15.37
C GLU A 759 10.18 37.70 -16.27
N LYS A 760 9.73 37.40 -17.49
CA LYS A 760 9.12 38.41 -18.39
C LYS A 760 7.83 39.00 -17.80
N PHE A 761 7.00 38.18 -17.18
CA PHE A 761 5.77 38.63 -16.53
C PHE A 761 6.07 39.53 -15.32
N LEU A 762 7.01 39.15 -14.47
CA LEU A 762 7.47 39.96 -13.33
C LEU A 762 8.05 41.29 -13.80
N PHE A 763 8.85 41.28 -14.87
CA PHE A 763 9.39 42.50 -15.46
C PHE A 763 8.28 43.43 -15.95
N LEU A 764 7.29 42.91 -16.68
CA LEU A 764 6.13 43.69 -17.13
C LEU A 764 5.33 44.22 -15.93
N PHE A 765 5.08 43.40 -14.92
CA PHE A 765 4.36 43.79 -13.71
C PHE A 765 5.06 44.92 -12.97
N LEU A 766 6.39 44.83 -12.78
CA LEU A 766 7.21 45.89 -12.20
C LEU A 766 7.18 47.16 -13.04
N PHE A 767 7.33 47.03 -14.37
CA PHE A 767 7.29 48.17 -15.29
C PHE A 767 5.96 48.92 -15.22
N PHE A 768 4.82 48.21 -15.26
CA PHE A 768 3.50 48.81 -15.15
C PHE A 768 3.22 49.38 -13.76
N SER A 769 3.68 48.72 -12.70
CA SER A 769 3.57 49.24 -11.33
C SER A 769 4.36 50.54 -11.16
N LEU A 770 5.57 50.61 -11.70
CA LEU A 770 6.41 51.82 -11.67
C LEU A 770 5.78 52.95 -12.51
N ALA A 771 5.26 52.64 -13.70
CA ALA A 771 4.56 53.60 -14.54
C ALA A 771 3.30 54.14 -13.86
N PHE A 772 2.56 53.30 -13.14
CA PHE A 772 1.40 53.72 -12.35
C PHE A 772 1.79 54.64 -11.19
N ILE A 773 2.85 54.30 -10.45
CA ILE A 773 3.38 55.14 -9.37
C ILE A 773 3.90 56.49 -9.90
N LEU A 774 4.51 56.53 -11.08
CA LEU A 774 5.01 57.77 -11.69
C LEU A 774 3.91 58.64 -12.32
N TRP A 775 2.75 58.05 -12.63
CA TRP A 775 1.56 58.78 -13.10
C TRP A 775 0.73 59.30 -11.91
N SER A 776 0.69 58.56 -10.81
CA SER A 776 0.06 58.97 -9.53
C SER A 776 0.76 60.20 -8.93
#